data_AF-A0A942ANZ6-F1
#
_entry.id   AF-A0A942ANZ6-F1
#
_cell.length_a   1.000
_cell.length_b   1.000
_cell.length_c   1.000
_cell.angle_alpha   90.00
_cell.angle_beta   90.00
_cell.angle_gamma   90.00
#
_symmetry.space_group_name_H-M   'P 1'
#
loop_
_entity.id
_entity.type
_entity.pdbx_description
1 polymer ?
#
loop_
_entity_poly.entity_id
_entity_poly.type
_entity_poly.pdbx_seq_one_letter_code
_entity_poly.pdbx_strand_id
1 'polypeptide(L)'
;MKKRFLVFLLTIIAVFTLTSCSKKFTVTFNSNGGTSIDPVEVKKGKTVTKPADPTKEGSEFDGWYLGDSKYNFSSAVKEDITLNAVWKVKTFTITFTTSGGSSVSPQTVEYGKTVTKPADPTRVGFDFKGWNKGDTSYDFSTPVKESFVLRAVWEEKSDVNYFTVTLDANGGTLPSGESNTIRVPEGGTIGTLPTPTREGYKFDYWTLNGIAFNTNTEIEENITLVASWTKEGGTNPGVYTPKWEPNQQTGGWKADQLEFKILVLPVEQFDPFNTNYTGTSQNIKQRHQRDVESKYGIMISYVNWDDSASWGPSRIKYIKDNQPSGWFANNDYYVVNIASSWIPTLVSAGCLAELAKIDQQGRVTEGIFTEIGYVETPTGSKNYVPGTYQQDTTNNQVASTSQRVYGYIQGSVRPDYFMYFNENLIAECALENPAELWLKGEWTWTKFEQYVNELQTALSSKVSSDGSKYYALSVGYAEFIIGATAASGVKISTSRPSLGLTSPEVINKVTQIQSLRSTSAYEPRGVEDVATSFVQGRSAIVHGDLWFIDDASRFDPAQCTFSIGAVPYPTADGQGGTPITTFDSNEAILDANDNPLELVKDSGEYIKGLDLSNSSFLIPYTSTSCYSVLDTKNGKQKIDNKIIFAVMYDLYDGLGADPDVAEVEEDEAYRNWLLTKFDHEIYADVIMSVQGKTYFELLDLISMTAGGGSHFGPNGFWVLASKICSNSTISAATELNSIQPAYEQALRDMGYNI
;
A
#
# COMPACT_ATOMS: atom_id res chain seq x y z
N MET A 1 76.80 -0.20 14.95
CA MET A 1 77.78 -0.04 13.86
C MET A 1 77.68 1.40 13.35
N LYS A 2 78.72 2.23 13.58
CA LYS A 2 79.12 3.46 12.83
C LYS A 2 78.08 4.62 12.74
N LYS A 3 78.37 5.92 12.79
CA LYS A 3 79.56 6.80 12.84
C LYS A 3 78.98 8.24 12.88
N ARG A 4 79.48 9.14 13.76
CA ARG A 4 80.25 10.38 13.44
C ARG A 4 79.45 11.57 12.83
N PHE A 5 79.70 12.86 13.07
CA PHE A 5 80.56 13.70 13.95
C PHE A 5 80.41 15.14 13.38
N LEU A 6 80.17 16.20 14.17
CA LEU A 6 80.62 17.57 13.82
C LEU A 6 80.57 18.48 15.05
N VAL A 7 81.68 18.60 15.79
CA VAL A 7 82.66 19.72 15.82
C VAL A 7 82.31 20.82 16.84
N PHE A 8 83.18 20.87 17.86
CA PHE A 8 83.47 21.99 18.74
C PHE A 8 84.25 23.07 17.97
N LEU A 9 83.90 24.36 18.10
CA LEU A 9 84.83 25.47 17.82
C LEU A 9 84.59 26.65 18.78
N LEU A 10 85.70 27.12 19.34
CA LEU A 10 85.87 28.20 20.31
C LEU A 10 85.73 29.62 19.72
N THR A 11 85.50 30.57 20.66
CA THR A 11 86.02 31.96 20.76
C THR A 11 85.26 33.19 20.21
N ILE A 12 84.80 34.00 21.19
CA ILE A 12 84.87 35.48 21.33
C ILE A 12 83.86 36.35 20.55
N ILE A 13 82.88 36.93 21.27
CA ILE A 13 82.57 38.38 21.38
C ILE A 13 81.43 38.54 22.41
N ALA A 14 81.65 39.41 23.40
CA ALA A 14 80.67 39.84 24.39
C ALA A 14 79.49 40.59 23.76
N VAL A 15 78.25 40.24 24.09
CA VAL A 15 77.11 41.19 24.11
C VAL A 15 76.07 40.71 25.13
N PHE A 16 75.90 41.51 26.19
CA PHE A 16 74.66 41.83 26.91
C PHE A 16 73.40 41.00 26.56
N THR A 17 72.63 40.50 27.52
CA THR A 17 71.72 41.40 28.25
C THR A 17 71.09 40.68 29.44
N LEU A 18 71.20 41.35 30.60
CA LEU A 18 70.14 41.59 31.57
C LEU A 18 69.19 40.41 31.86
N THR A 19 69.23 39.95 33.10
CA THR A 19 68.02 39.65 33.87
C THR A 19 67.07 40.84 33.71
N SER A 20 66.31 40.86 32.61
CA SER A 20 65.26 41.83 32.41
C SER A 20 64.25 41.47 33.49
N CYS A 21 64.25 42.26 34.56
CA CYS A 21 63.06 42.50 35.34
C CYS A 21 62.04 43.04 34.34
N SER A 22 61.41 42.13 33.57
CA SER A 22 60.49 42.50 32.52
C SER A 22 59.31 43.10 33.23
N LYS A 23 59.19 44.43 33.19
CA LYS A 23 58.11 45.18 33.83
C LYS A 23 56.80 44.43 33.59
N LYS A 24 56.20 43.90 34.65
CA LYS A 24 54.90 43.26 34.59
C LYS A 24 53.83 44.34 34.75
N PHE A 25 52.69 44.09 34.15
CA PHE A 25 51.50 44.89 34.33
C PHE A 25 50.37 44.01 34.85
N THR A 26 49.56 44.58 35.73
CA THR A 26 48.39 43.93 36.32
C THR A 26 47.18 44.23 35.47
N VAL A 27 46.46 43.17 35.08
CA VAL A 27 45.14 43.26 34.46
C VAL A 27 44.12 42.92 35.53
N THR A 28 43.34 43.92 35.95
CA THR A 28 42.27 43.76 36.94
C THR A 28 40.94 43.58 36.23
N PHE A 29 40.16 42.56 36.62
CA PHE A 29 38.84 42.27 36.07
C PHE A 29 37.75 42.73 37.03
N ASN A 30 37.14 43.89 36.78
CA ASN A 30 36.00 44.36 37.55
C ASN A 30 34.70 43.82 36.95
N SER A 31 34.13 42.78 37.58
CA SER A 31 32.91 42.11 37.12
C SER A 31 31.63 42.95 37.24
N ASN A 32 31.66 44.14 37.84
CA ASN A 32 30.49 45.02 38.00
C ASN A 32 29.26 44.30 38.58
N GLY A 33 29.49 43.54 39.65
CA GLY A 33 28.45 42.79 40.38
C GLY A 33 28.17 41.38 39.83
N GLY A 34 28.96 40.88 38.88
CA GLY A 34 29.00 39.45 38.53
C GLY A 34 30.00 38.67 39.38
N THR A 35 30.18 37.38 39.08
CA THR A 35 31.17 36.51 39.76
C THR A 35 32.58 37.12 39.74
N SER A 36 33.28 37.06 40.87
CA SER A 36 34.61 37.63 41.03
C SER A 36 35.66 36.88 40.18
N ILE A 37 36.64 37.62 39.67
CA ILE A 37 37.75 37.10 38.87
C ILE A 37 39.04 37.71 39.39
N ASP A 38 40.01 36.86 39.70
CA ASP A 38 41.30 37.29 40.22
C ASP A 38 42.10 38.09 39.17
N PRO A 39 42.84 39.15 39.58
CA PRO A 39 43.74 39.87 38.68
C PRO A 39 44.87 39.01 38.15
N VAL A 40 45.36 39.32 36.94
CA VAL A 40 46.45 38.57 36.29
C VAL A 40 47.63 39.48 36.00
N GLU A 41 48.84 39.05 36.36
CA GLU A 41 50.07 39.73 35.97
C GLU A 41 50.61 39.23 34.62
N VAL A 42 50.89 40.15 33.69
CA VAL A 42 51.48 39.85 32.37
C VAL A 42 52.75 40.64 32.11
N LYS A 43 53.73 40.05 31.43
CA LYS A 43 54.96 40.76 31.03
C LYS A 43 54.64 41.84 29.99
N LYS A 44 55.26 43.03 30.10
CA LYS A 44 55.13 44.13 29.13
C LYS A 44 55.23 43.64 27.68
N GLY A 45 54.23 43.99 26.87
CA GLY A 45 54.18 43.64 25.45
C GLY A 45 53.64 42.24 25.14
N LYS A 46 53.23 41.47 26.16
CA LYS A 46 52.50 40.20 25.99
C LYS A 46 50.99 40.41 26.12
N THR A 47 50.22 39.46 25.62
CA THR A 47 48.76 39.42 25.74
C THR A 47 48.35 38.80 27.08
N VAL A 48 47.12 39.11 27.53
CA VAL A 48 46.47 38.45 28.67
C VAL A 48 45.48 37.42 28.15
N THR A 49 45.43 36.24 28.78
CA THR A 49 44.45 35.22 28.44
C THR A 49 43.07 35.66 28.91
N LYS A 50 42.04 35.53 28.06
CA LYS A 50 40.65 35.83 28.43
C LYS A 50 40.22 34.94 29.60
N PRO A 51 39.68 35.49 30.71
CA PRO A 51 39.14 34.66 31.79
C PRO A 51 37.83 34.01 31.36
N ALA A 52 37.32 33.07 32.17
CA ALA A 52 35.95 32.60 32.00
C ALA A 52 34.97 33.79 32.08
N ASP A 53 33.91 33.77 31.27
CA ASP A 53 32.93 34.84 31.29
C ASP A 53 32.23 34.85 32.65
N PRO A 54 32.16 36.00 33.34
CA PRO A 54 31.51 36.08 34.63
C PRO A 54 30.01 35.86 34.47
N THR A 55 29.34 35.47 35.54
CA THR A 55 27.87 35.36 35.56
C THR A 55 27.25 36.40 36.50
N LYS A 56 26.08 36.93 36.11
CA LYS A 56 25.28 37.89 36.89
C LYS A 56 23.81 37.56 36.71
N GLU A 57 23.10 37.32 37.81
CA GLU A 57 21.67 36.96 37.75
C GLU A 57 20.87 38.07 37.04
N GLY A 58 19.95 37.66 36.14
CA GLY A 58 19.14 38.57 35.36
C GLY A 58 19.86 39.38 34.26
N SER A 59 21.16 39.15 34.03
CA SER A 59 21.93 39.83 32.98
C SER A 59 22.71 38.85 32.10
N GLU A 60 23.01 39.27 30.87
CA GLU A 60 23.87 38.61 29.90
C GLU A 60 25.21 39.37 29.79
N PHE A 61 26.33 38.64 29.79
CA PHE A 61 27.66 39.22 29.70
C PHE A 61 27.96 39.64 28.26
N ASP A 62 28.06 40.95 28.00
CA ASP A 62 28.41 41.45 26.66
C ASP A 62 29.91 41.37 26.40
N GLY A 63 30.74 41.72 27.39
CA GLY A 63 32.19 41.61 27.27
C GLY A 63 32.97 42.44 28.27
N TRP A 64 34.29 42.35 28.14
CA TRP A 64 35.25 43.15 28.88
C TRP A 64 35.57 44.42 28.12
N TYR A 65 35.50 45.57 28.80
CA TYR A 65 35.75 46.89 28.21
C TYR A 65 36.89 47.61 28.92
N LEU A 66 37.73 48.29 28.15
CA LEU A 66 38.73 49.22 28.65
C LEU A 66 38.29 50.65 28.30
N GLY A 67 37.89 51.42 29.31
CA GLY A 67 37.12 52.64 29.07
C GLY A 67 35.81 52.31 28.33
N ASP A 68 35.52 53.02 27.25
CA ASP A 68 34.30 52.83 26.45
C ASP A 68 34.46 51.79 25.31
N SER A 69 35.64 51.18 25.17
CA SER A 69 35.96 50.28 24.05
C SER A 69 36.05 48.81 24.49
N LYS A 70 35.39 47.92 23.73
CA LYS A 70 35.44 46.47 23.94
C LYS A 70 36.89 45.97 23.79
N TYR A 71 37.41 45.28 24.79
CA TYR A 71 38.81 44.89 24.86
C TYR A 71 39.09 43.66 23.98
N ASN A 72 40.11 43.77 23.13
CA ASN A 72 40.60 42.65 22.32
C ASN A 72 41.77 41.96 23.03
N PHE A 73 41.55 40.72 23.49
CA PHE A 73 42.54 39.91 24.22
C PHE A 73 43.80 39.54 23.42
N SER A 74 43.79 39.77 22.09
CA SER A 74 45.00 39.67 21.25
C SER A 74 45.87 40.92 21.30
N SER A 75 45.44 41.98 21.99
CA SER A 75 46.21 43.22 22.17
C SER A 75 47.28 43.07 23.24
N ALA A 76 48.49 43.57 22.95
CA ALA A 76 49.58 43.58 23.92
C ALA A 76 49.29 44.53 25.09
N VAL A 77 49.49 44.07 26.31
CA VAL A 77 49.35 44.89 27.53
C VAL A 77 50.62 45.73 27.74
N LYS A 78 50.44 47.05 27.78
CA LYS A 78 51.54 48.05 27.82
C LYS A 78 51.60 48.86 29.12
N GLU A 79 50.57 48.76 29.96
CA GLU A 79 50.42 49.38 31.27
C GLU A 79 49.41 48.59 32.11
N ASP A 80 49.26 48.93 33.39
CA ASP A 80 48.22 48.35 34.24
C ASP A 80 46.85 48.79 33.70
N ILE A 81 45.94 47.84 33.52
CA ILE A 81 44.62 48.10 32.96
C ILE A 81 43.54 47.48 33.84
N THR A 82 42.40 48.16 33.93
CA THR A 82 41.19 47.59 34.53
C THR A 82 40.17 47.35 33.43
N LEU A 83 39.78 46.09 33.27
CA LEU A 83 38.73 45.68 32.35
C LEU A 83 37.41 45.60 33.12
N ASN A 84 36.41 46.34 32.66
CA ASN A 84 35.09 46.40 33.26
C ASN A 84 34.12 45.50 32.48
N ALA A 85 33.39 44.64 33.18
CA ALA A 85 32.33 43.85 32.59
C ALA A 85 31.14 44.75 32.23
N VAL A 86 30.68 44.64 30.99
CA VAL A 86 29.43 45.28 30.52
C VAL A 86 28.35 44.20 30.42
N TRP A 87 27.16 44.55 30.88
CA TRP A 87 26.04 43.64 31.05
C TRP A 87 24.80 44.16 30.31
N LYS A 88 24.07 43.26 29.67
CA LYS A 88 22.74 43.54 29.11
C LYS A 88 21.68 42.85 29.98
N VAL A 89 20.65 43.57 30.41
CA VAL A 89 19.56 42.95 31.19
C VAL A 89 18.84 41.92 30.31
N LYS A 90 18.57 40.74 30.86
CA LYS A 90 17.80 39.70 30.16
C LYS A 90 16.37 40.18 29.97
N THR A 91 15.81 39.91 28.80
CA THR A 91 14.41 40.18 28.48
C THR A 91 13.70 38.88 28.15
N PHE A 92 12.46 38.73 28.59
CA PHE A 92 11.62 37.57 28.33
C PHE A 92 10.37 37.98 27.57
N THR A 93 9.88 37.09 26.73
CA THR A 93 8.68 37.31 25.92
C THR A 93 7.51 36.57 26.55
N ILE A 94 6.44 37.31 26.84
CA ILE A 94 5.17 36.79 27.33
C ILE A 94 4.17 36.82 26.19
N THR A 95 3.67 35.66 25.80
CA THR A 95 2.68 35.51 24.73
C THR A 95 1.30 35.29 25.31
N PHE A 96 0.27 35.80 24.63
CA PHE A 96 -1.12 35.68 25.04
C PHE A 96 -1.89 34.85 24.01
N THR A 97 -2.48 33.75 24.45
CA THR A 97 -3.38 32.91 23.65
C THR A 97 -4.81 33.14 24.11
N THR A 98 -5.64 33.67 23.23
CA THR A 98 -7.00 34.11 23.55
C THR A 98 -8.03 32.99 23.36
N SER A 99 -7.62 31.81 22.86
CA SER A 99 -8.46 30.63 22.65
C SER A 99 -9.78 30.98 21.95
N GLY A 100 -9.69 31.67 20.81
CA GLY A 100 -10.84 32.12 20.01
C GLY A 100 -11.35 33.54 20.31
N GLY A 101 -10.78 34.26 21.28
CA GLY A 101 -11.08 35.68 21.52
C GLY A 101 -10.24 36.66 20.68
N SER A 102 -10.56 37.96 20.75
CA SER A 102 -9.83 39.06 20.10
C SER A 102 -8.33 39.02 20.41
N SER A 103 -7.47 39.28 19.40
CA SER A 103 -6.02 39.14 19.53
C SER A 103 -5.39 40.07 20.57
N VAL A 104 -4.35 39.58 21.25
CA VAL A 104 -3.56 40.32 22.23
C VAL A 104 -2.08 40.20 21.88
N SER A 105 -1.41 41.35 21.70
CA SER A 105 0.01 41.37 21.32
C SER A 105 0.91 40.84 22.45
N PRO A 106 2.00 40.13 22.12
CA PRO A 106 2.99 39.69 23.11
C PRO A 106 3.72 40.87 23.74
N GLN A 107 4.22 40.67 24.95
CA GLN A 107 5.00 41.67 25.71
C GLN A 107 6.43 41.20 25.96
N THR A 108 7.39 42.10 25.80
CA THR A 108 8.78 41.87 26.20
C THR A 108 9.04 42.54 27.54
N VAL A 109 9.46 41.77 28.54
CA VAL A 109 9.59 42.20 29.93
C VAL A 109 11.03 41.94 30.40
N GLU A 110 11.67 42.93 31.00
CA GLU A 110 12.99 42.77 31.63
C GLU A 110 12.92 41.82 32.83
N TYR A 111 14.01 41.09 33.08
CA TYR A 111 14.13 40.20 34.24
C TYR A 111 13.75 40.93 35.55
N GLY A 112 12.85 40.33 36.32
CA GLY A 112 12.38 40.83 37.61
C GLY A 112 11.32 41.94 37.52
N LYS A 113 10.90 42.35 36.32
CA LYS A 113 9.73 43.24 36.12
C LYS A 113 8.44 42.45 35.96
N THR A 114 7.30 43.12 36.06
CA THR A 114 5.97 42.51 35.93
C THR A 114 5.40 42.68 34.53
N VAL A 115 4.50 41.78 34.13
CA VAL A 115 3.73 41.88 32.88
C VAL A 115 2.68 42.97 33.06
N THR A 116 2.46 43.82 32.04
CA THR A 116 1.36 44.78 32.07
C THR A 116 0.07 44.06 31.71
N LYS A 117 -0.98 44.13 32.54
CA LYS A 117 -2.25 43.48 32.21
C LYS A 117 -2.80 44.05 30.88
N PRO A 118 -3.05 43.23 29.85
CA PRO A 118 -3.66 43.71 28.61
C PRO A 118 -5.12 44.11 28.84
N ALA A 119 -5.71 44.82 27.87
CA ALA A 119 -7.16 44.96 27.84
C ALA A 119 -7.81 43.56 27.79
N ASP A 120 -8.94 43.40 28.49
CA ASP A 120 -9.64 42.12 28.50
C ASP A 120 -10.11 41.80 27.07
N PRO A 121 -9.76 40.62 26.52
CA PRO A 121 -10.18 40.24 25.19
C PRO A 121 -11.69 40.00 25.16
N THR A 122 -12.28 40.05 23.97
CA THR A 122 -13.70 39.73 23.75
C THR A 122 -13.85 38.44 22.95
N ARG A 123 -14.87 37.64 23.27
CA ARG A 123 -15.26 36.43 22.52
C ARG A 123 -16.78 36.34 22.50
N VAL A 124 -17.37 36.33 21.31
CA VAL A 124 -18.84 36.32 21.16
C VAL A 124 -19.42 35.08 21.84
N GLY A 125 -20.47 35.27 22.64
CA GLY A 125 -21.09 34.19 23.40
C GLY A 125 -20.33 33.76 24.67
N PHE A 126 -19.24 34.42 25.08
CA PHE A 126 -18.52 34.05 26.30
C PHE A 126 -18.25 35.27 27.19
N ASP A 127 -18.10 35.02 28.50
CA ASP A 127 -17.60 36.00 29.47
C ASP A 127 -16.14 35.71 29.82
N PHE A 128 -15.27 36.72 29.72
CA PHE A 128 -13.85 36.61 30.07
C PHE A 128 -13.67 36.51 31.58
N LYS A 129 -12.97 35.48 32.06
CA LYS A 129 -12.74 35.22 33.50
C LYS A 129 -11.32 35.50 33.96
N GLY A 130 -10.37 35.65 33.06
CA GLY A 130 -8.98 35.97 33.39
C GLY A 130 -7.96 35.23 32.55
N TRP A 131 -6.70 35.26 32.99
CA TRP A 131 -5.58 34.61 32.35
C TRP A 131 -5.00 33.52 33.24
N ASN A 132 -4.66 32.36 32.69
CA ASN A 132 -3.94 31.29 33.38
C ASN A 132 -2.51 31.13 32.83
N LYS A 133 -1.55 30.80 33.70
CA LYS A 133 -0.25 30.21 33.35
C LYS A 133 -0.34 28.71 33.65
N GLY A 134 -0.40 27.88 32.61
CA GLY A 134 -0.77 26.46 32.78
C GLY A 134 -2.21 26.35 33.29
N ASP A 135 -2.42 25.56 34.35
CA ASP A 135 -3.74 25.35 34.95
C ASP A 135 -4.08 26.34 36.08
N THR A 136 -3.19 27.30 36.36
CA THR A 136 -3.34 28.23 37.51
C THR A 136 -3.58 29.66 37.04
N SER A 137 -4.50 30.38 37.70
CA SER A 137 -4.75 31.80 37.45
C SER A 137 -3.49 32.65 37.68
N TYR A 138 -3.21 33.54 36.73
CA TYR A 138 -2.00 34.36 36.73
C TYR A 138 -2.23 35.71 37.42
N ASP A 139 -1.37 35.99 38.40
CA ASP A 139 -1.29 37.29 39.07
C ASP A 139 -0.27 38.20 38.35
N PHE A 140 -0.76 39.30 37.76
CA PHE A 140 0.06 40.29 37.05
C PHE A 140 1.05 41.05 37.95
N SER A 141 0.97 40.91 39.27
CA SER A 141 2.00 41.39 40.20
C SER A 141 3.23 40.49 40.28
N THR A 142 3.20 39.30 39.66
CA THR A 142 4.30 38.32 39.69
C THR A 142 5.49 38.78 38.83
N PRO A 143 6.73 38.82 39.38
CA PRO A 143 7.92 39.13 38.62
C PRO A 143 8.26 38.06 37.56
N VAL A 144 8.62 38.51 36.36
CA VAL A 144 9.01 37.66 35.23
C VAL A 144 10.47 37.23 35.38
N LYS A 145 10.70 35.91 35.35
CA LYS A 145 12.05 35.31 35.40
C LYS A 145 12.38 34.44 34.19
N GLU A 146 11.38 34.19 33.34
CA GLU A 146 11.44 33.33 32.16
C GLU A 146 10.32 33.74 31.19
N SER A 147 10.42 33.32 29.93
CA SER A 147 9.33 33.45 28.95
C SER A 147 8.23 32.43 29.24
N PHE A 148 6.95 32.81 29.10
CA PHE A 148 5.82 31.90 29.27
C PHE A 148 4.58 32.37 28.50
N VAL A 149 3.59 31.49 28.38
CA VAL A 149 2.31 31.75 27.71
C VAL A 149 1.20 31.97 28.75
N LEU A 150 0.36 32.98 28.52
CA LEU A 150 -0.88 33.20 29.26
C LEU A 150 -2.10 32.82 28.41
N ARG A 151 -3.03 32.07 28.98
CA ARG A 151 -4.23 31.54 28.30
C ARG A 151 -5.49 32.20 28.83
N ALA A 152 -6.35 32.70 27.95
CA ALA A 152 -7.62 33.30 28.32
C ALA A 152 -8.60 32.23 28.82
N VAL A 153 -9.29 32.51 29.92
CA VAL A 153 -10.34 31.66 30.49
C VAL A 153 -11.70 32.26 30.18
N TRP A 154 -12.62 31.43 29.71
CA TRP A 154 -13.94 31.82 29.22
C TRP A 154 -15.03 31.02 29.93
N GLU A 155 -16.16 31.68 30.22
CA GLU A 155 -17.40 31.04 30.66
C GLU A 155 -18.47 31.19 29.56
N GLU A 156 -19.18 30.11 29.24
CA GLU A 156 -20.29 30.12 28.29
C GLU A 156 -21.47 30.94 28.85
N LYS A 157 -22.08 31.77 28.00
CA LYS A 157 -23.33 32.47 28.32
C LYS A 157 -24.51 31.51 28.20
N SER A 158 -25.35 31.47 29.23
CA SER A 158 -26.46 30.51 29.34
C SER A 158 -27.59 30.69 28.32
N ASP A 159 -27.64 31.82 27.63
CA ASP A 159 -28.67 32.20 26.65
C ASP A 159 -28.23 32.03 25.19
N VAL A 160 -27.14 31.30 24.94
CA VAL A 160 -26.54 31.09 23.61
C VAL A 160 -26.49 29.59 23.28
N ASN A 161 -26.84 29.24 22.04
CA ASN A 161 -26.62 27.89 21.50
C ASN A 161 -25.20 27.78 20.92
N TYR A 162 -24.58 26.61 21.04
CA TYR A 162 -23.21 26.39 20.59
C TYR A 162 -23.04 25.07 19.83
N PHE A 163 -22.21 25.12 18.80
CA PHE A 163 -21.63 23.98 18.13
C PHE A 163 -20.23 23.66 18.65
N THR A 164 -19.84 22.40 18.49
CA THR A 164 -18.52 21.88 18.84
C THR A 164 -17.68 21.71 17.58
N VAL A 165 -16.50 22.32 17.59
CA VAL A 165 -15.44 22.08 16.62
C VAL A 165 -14.39 21.18 17.25
N THR A 166 -14.22 19.98 16.70
CA THR A 166 -13.19 19.02 17.14
C THR A 166 -11.91 19.23 16.34
N LEU A 167 -10.76 19.20 17.01
CA LEU A 167 -9.44 19.33 16.40
C LEU A 167 -8.73 17.97 16.42
N ASP A 168 -8.53 17.40 15.23
CA ASP A 168 -7.73 16.21 15.02
C ASP A 168 -6.32 16.59 14.56
N ALA A 169 -5.33 16.37 15.43
CA ALA A 169 -3.94 16.69 15.12
C ALA A 169 -3.29 15.76 14.08
N ASN A 170 -4.00 14.74 13.58
CA ASN A 170 -3.60 13.88 12.47
C ASN A 170 -2.18 13.30 12.64
N GLY A 171 -2.00 12.55 13.73
CA GLY A 171 -0.71 11.98 14.11
C GLY A 171 0.29 12.98 14.73
N GLY A 172 -0.10 14.24 14.90
CA GLY A 172 0.64 15.23 15.70
C GLY A 172 0.09 15.39 17.12
N THR A 173 0.64 16.37 17.83
CA THR A 173 0.24 16.75 19.19
C THR A 173 -0.13 18.24 19.24
N LEU A 174 -1.30 18.55 19.81
CA LEU A 174 -1.69 19.93 20.11
C LEU A 174 -0.75 20.53 21.18
N PRO A 175 -0.57 21.86 21.21
CA PRO A 175 0.21 22.52 22.26
C PRO A 175 -0.29 22.16 23.66
N SER A 176 0.64 21.94 24.60
CA SER A 176 0.30 21.57 25.98
C SER A 176 -0.73 22.52 26.61
N GLY A 177 -1.85 21.96 27.07
CA GLY A 177 -2.95 22.70 27.69
C GLY A 177 -3.99 23.29 26.72
N GLU A 178 -3.91 23.01 25.41
CA GLU A 178 -5.00 23.28 24.47
C GLU A 178 -6.04 22.14 24.51
N SER A 179 -7.31 22.50 24.41
CA SER A 179 -8.39 21.53 24.23
C SER A 179 -8.44 21.06 22.78
N ASN A 180 -8.74 19.79 22.55
CA ASN A 180 -9.07 19.27 21.23
C ASN A 180 -10.52 19.62 20.80
N THR A 181 -11.24 20.40 21.59
CA THR A 181 -12.58 20.88 21.26
C THR A 181 -12.70 22.39 21.49
N ILE A 182 -13.34 23.08 20.55
CA ILE A 182 -13.67 24.50 20.62
C ILE A 182 -15.18 24.66 20.53
N ARG A 183 -15.76 25.41 21.46
CA ARG A 183 -17.18 25.76 21.48
C ARG A 183 -17.40 27.09 20.74
N VAL A 184 -18.32 27.11 19.79
CA VAL A 184 -18.60 28.28 18.94
C VAL A 184 -20.11 28.53 18.94
N PRO A 185 -20.58 29.77 19.18
CA PRO A 185 -22.00 30.09 19.08
C PRO A 185 -22.56 29.75 17.70
N GLU A 186 -23.84 29.42 17.61
CA GLU A 186 -24.55 29.25 16.34
C GLU A 186 -24.37 30.49 15.43
N GLY A 187 -23.88 30.28 14.20
CA GLY A 187 -23.54 31.36 13.25
C GLY A 187 -22.26 32.13 13.59
N GLY A 188 -21.49 31.71 14.60
CA GLY A 188 -20.22 32.31 15.00
C GLY A 188 -19.02 31.75 14.23
N THR A 189 -17.86 32.39 14.35
CA THR A 189 -16.60 31.97 13.69
C THR A 189 -15.52 31.60 14.73
N ILE A 190 -14.49 30.83 14.33
CA ILE A 190 -13.46 30.30 15.25
C ILE A 190 -12.38 31.33 15.58
N GLY A 191 -12.09 32.25 14.66
CA GLY A 191 -11.04 33.25 14.82
C GLY A 191 -9.63 32.67 14.70
N THR A 192 -9.08 32.11 15.79
CA THR A 192 -7.71 31.55 15.82
C THR A 192 -7.71 30.08 16.25
N LEU A 193 -6.84 29.30 15.63
CA LEU A 193 -6.66 27.87 15.90
C LEU A 193 -5.26 27.60 16.47
N PRO A 194 -5.09 26.60 17.35
CA PRO A 194 -3.78 26.20 17.84
C PRO A 194 -2.92 25.62 16.71
N THR A 195 -1.61 25.79 16.80
CA THR A 195 -0.64 25.19 15.88
C THR A 195 -0.11 23.88 16.49
N PRO A 196 -0.50 22.70 15.99
CA PRO A 196 0.03 21.44 16.49
C PRO A 196 1.50 21.25 16.09
N THR A 197 2.17 20.30 16.72
CA THR A 197 3.53 19.86 16.36
C THR A 197 3.56 18.38 16.03
N ARG A 198 4.46 17.96 15.12
CA ARG A 198 4.68 16.57 14.76
C ARG A 198 6.15 16.39 14.40
N GLU A 199 6.82 15.42 15.02
CA GLU A 199 8.25 15.21 14.84
C GLU A 199 8.59 14.88 13.37
N GLY A 200 9.51 15.64 12.77
CA GLY A 200 9.90 15.50 11.35
C GLY A 200 8.93 16.11 10.34
N TYR A 201 7.92 16.88 10.80
CA TYR A 201 6.94 17.54 9.93
C TYR A 201 6.68 18.99 10.35
N LYS A 202 6.55 19.87 9.36
CA LYS A 202 6.06 21.23 9.46
C LYS A 202 4.53 21.25 9.36
N PHE A 203 3.86 21.91 10.30
CA PHE A 203 2.42 22.16 10.21
C PHE A 203 2.11 23.19 9.12
N ASP A 204 1.12 22.91 8.28
CA ASP A 204 0.69 23.81 7.22
C ASP A 204 -0.56 24.62 7.61
N TYR A 205 -1.70 23.94 7.77
CA TYR A 205 -2.99 24.54 8.13
C TYR A 205 -3.98 23.47 8.60
N TRP A 206 -5.12 23.92 9.12
CA TRP A 206 -6.27 23.07 9.44
C TRP A 206 -7.15 22.90 8.20
N THR A 207 -7.74 21.72 8.02
CA THR A 207 -8.69 21.45 6.93
C THR A 207 -10.06 21.04 7.46
N LEU A 208 -11.12 21.45 6.77
CA LEU A 208 -12.47 20.91 6.93
C LEU A 208 -12.78 20.13 5.66
N ASN A 209 -13.06 18.83 5.79
CA ASN A 209 -13.31 17.94 4.65
C ASN A 209 -12.20 18.02 3.57
N GLY A 210 -10.93 18.07 4.00
CA GLY A 210 -9.76 18.13 3.10
C GLY A 210 -9.41 19.51 2.57
N ILE A 211 -10.31 20.50 2.65
CA ILE A 211 -10.07 21.86 2.17
C ILE A 211 -9.51 22.73 3.30
N ALA A 212 -8.50 23.55 3.00
CA ALA A 212 -7.96 24.53 3.94
C ALA A 212 -9.09 25.37 4.58
N PHE A 213 -9.22 25.27 5.90
CA PHE A 213 -10.31 25.88 6.63
C PHE A 213 -10.04 27.37 6.87
N ASN A 214 -10.99 28.22 6.49
CA ASN A 214 -10.97 29.64 6.81
C ASN A 214 -11.59 29.85 8.19
N THR A 215 -10.82 30.39 9.14
CA THR A 215 -11.31 30.60 10.52
C THR A 215 -12.40 31.68 10.64
N ASN A 216 -12.69 32.39 9.55
CA ASN A 216 -13.82 33.33 9.44
C ASN A 216 -15.11 32.68 8.90
N THR A 217 -15.12 31.37 8.65
CA THR A 217 -16.33 30.64 8.26
C THR A 217 -17.29 30.53 9.45
N GLU A 218 -18.57 30.84 9.21
CA GLU A 218 -19.64 30.68 10.20
C GLU A 218 -19.90 29.20 10.47
N ILE A 219 -20.05 28.85 11.75
CA ILE A 219 -20.29 27.48 12.20
C ILE A 219 -21.78 27.29 12.41
N GLU A 220 -22.38 26.45 11.57
CA GLU A 220 -23.81 26.12 11.57
C GLU A 220 -24.10 24.70 12.07
N GLU A 221 -23.05 23.90 12.31
CA GLU A 221 -23.14 22.54 12.84
C GLU A 221 -21.84 22.12 13.56
N ASN A 222 -21.85 20.95 14.19
CA ASN A 222 -20.62 20.38 14.74
C ASN A 222 -19.70 19.95 13.61
N ILE A 223 -18.43 20.37 13.65
CA ILE A 223 -17.44 20.06 12.60
C ILE A 223 -16.16 19.48 13.19
N THR A 224 -15.38 18.78 12.38
CA THR A 224 -14.03 18.33 12.75
C THR A 224 -13.01 18.93 11.79
N LEU A 225 -12.00 19.60 12.35
CA LEU A 225 -10.87 20.11 11.62
C LEU A 225 -9.68 19.18 11.78
N VAL A 226 -8.97 18.91 10.68
CA VAL A 226 -7.85 17.97 10.63
C VAL A 226 -6.55 18.72 10.31
N ALA A 227 -5.47 18.44 11.03
CA ALA A 227 -4.18 19.08 10.80
C ALA A 227 -3.50 18.57 9.52
N SER A 228 -2.98 19.51 8.72
CA SER A 228 -2.16 19.23 7.52
C SER A 228 -0.67 19.41 7.82
N TRP A 229 0.17 18.58 7.19
CA TRP A 229 1.59 18.43 7.49
C TRP A 229 2.46 18.29 6.23
N THR A 230 3.64 18.92 6.24
CA THR A 230 4.72 18.74 5.25
C THR A 230 5.96 18.16 5.93
N LYS A 231 6.57 17.08 5.40
CA LYS A 231 7.78 16.48 6.00
C LYS A 231 9.01 17.40 5.86
N GLU A 232 9.79 17.58 6.92
CA GLU A 232 11.01 18.39 6.87
C GLU A 232 12.10 17.71 6.03
N GLY A 233 12.57 18.39 4.99
CA GLY A 233 13.59 17.87 4.06
C GLY A 233 13.06 17.01 2.91
N GLY A 234 11.75 16.73 2.87
CA GLY A 234 11.08 16.23 1.67
C GLY A 234 10.82 17.39 0.70
N THR A 235 10.88 17.11 -0.61
CA THR A 235 10.01 17.85 -1.54
C THR A 235 8.58 17.73 -1.02
N ASN A 236 7.77 18.79 -1.17
CA ASN A 236 6.35 18.74 -0.82
C ASN A 236 5.79 17.35 -1.17
N PRO A 237 5.04 16.67 -0.28
CA PRO A 237 4.25 15.53 -0.75
C PRO A 237 3.50 16.08 -1.96
N GLY A 238 3.77 15.48 -3.13
CA GLY A 238 3.18 15.94 -4.38
C GLY A 238 1.71 16.17 -4.07
N VAL A 239 1.20 17.37 -4.39
CA VAL A 239 -0.24 17.61 -4.35
C VAL A 239 -0.85 16.37 -4.99
N TYR A 240 -1.59 15.57 -4.21
CA TYR A 240 -2.37 14.49 -4.79
C TYR A 240 -3.24 15.23 -5.78
N THR A 241 -2.85 15.11 -7.05
CA THR A 241 -3.60 15.61 -8.16
C THR A 241 -4.44 14.40 -8.46
N PRO A 242 -5.71 14.36 -8.03
CA PRO A 242 -6.54 13.24 -8.35
C PRO A 242 -6.42 12.99 -9.84
N LYS A 243 -6.32 11.73 -10.25
CA LYS A 243 -6.28 11.36 -11.66
C LYS A 243 -7.68 11.55 -12.29
N TRP A 244 -8.29 12.75 -12.10
CA TRP A 244 -9.53 13.29 -12.69
C TRP A 244 -9.52 14.84 -12.66
N GLU A 245 -9.70 15.46 -13.83
CA GLU A 245 -9.50 16.90 -14.06
C GLU A 245 -10.88 17.51 -13.90
N PRO A 246 -11.16 18.15 -12.76
CA PRO A 246 -12.54 18.45 -12.36
C PRO A 246 -13.25 19.49 -13.25
N ASN A 247 -12.49 20.17 -14.10
CA ASN A 247 -12.90 21.40 -14.77
C ASN A 247 -13.42 21.19 -16.20
N GLN A 248 -13.44 19.94 -16.70
CA GLN A 248 -14.06 19.61 -17.99
C GLN A 248 -15.37 18.82 -17.87
N GLN A 249 -15.82 18.47 -16.66
CA GLN A 249 -17.11 17.83 -16.45
C GLN A 249 -18.23 18.86 -16.51
N THR A 250 -18.75 19.12 -17.72
CA THR A 250 -19.94 19.96 -17.93
C THR A 250 -21.16 19.33 -17.25
N GLY A 251 -21.57 19.84 -16.08
CA GLY A 251 -22.77 19.30 -15.42
C GLY A 251 -23.20 19.90 -14.08
N GLY A 252 -22.32 20.52 -13.29
CA GLY A 252 -22.72 21.31 -12.11
C GLY A 252 -23.63 20.58 -11.10
N TRP A 253 -23.51 19.26 -10.98
CA TRP A 253 -24.35 18.46 -10.09
C TRP A 253 -23.75 18.42 -8.69
N LYS A 254 -24.57 18.74 -7.67
CA LYS A 254 -24.34 18.44 -6.27
C LYS A 254 -25.47 17.52 -5.84
N ALA A 255 -25.14 16.34 -5.33
CA ALA A 255 -26.13 15.56 -4.61
C ALA A 255 -26.36 16.19 -3.23
N ASP A 256 -27.60 16.37 -2.82
CA ASP A 256 -27.91 16.62 -1.42
C ASP A 256 -27.88 15.27 -0.69
N GLN A 257 -26.73 14.90 -0.12
CA GLN A 257 -26.54 13.77 0.83
C GLN A 257 -26.85 12.35 0.29
N LEU A 258 -26.41 12.00 -0.93
CA LEU A 258 -26.47 10.62 -1.43
C LEU A 258 -25.36 9.75 -0.83
N GLU A 259 -25.69 8.52 -0.40
CA GLU A 259 -24.73 7.57 0.20
C GLU A 259 -24.36 6.43 -0.78
N PHE A 260 -23.06 6.21 -0.96
CA PHE A 260 -22.45 5.07 -1.64
C PHE A 260 -22.02 4.04 -0.60
N LYS A 261 -22.77 2.95 -0.53
CA LYS A 261 -22.52 1.83 0.37
C LYS A 261 -21.65 0.80 -0.34
N ILE A 262 -20.44 0.64 0.16
CA ILE A 262 -19.50 -0.35 -0.32
C ILE A 262 -19.60 -1.57 0.60
N LEU A 263 -20.12 -2.67 0.06
CA LEU A 263 -20.29 -3.89 0.85
C LEU A 263 -19.00 -4.69 0.89
N VAL A 264 -18.46 -4.85 2.09
CA VAL A 264 -17.16 -5.46 2.37
C VAL A 264 -17.28 -6.48 3.50
N LEU A 265 -16.28 -7.34 3.65
CA LEU A 265 -16.23 -8.28 4.77
C LEU A 265 -14.77 -8.68 5.06
N PRO A 266 -14.21 -8.35 6.25
CA PRO A 266 -14.77 -7.51 7.31
C PRO A 266 -14.47 -6.01 7.10
N VAL A 267 -15.36 -5.12 7.54
CA VAL A 267 -15.24 -3.65 7.37
C VAL A 267 -13.89 -3.08 7.79
N GLU A 268 -13.29 -3.55 8.87
CA GLU A 268 -12.00 -3.06 9.39
C GLU A 268 -10.80 -3.34 8.46
N GLN A 269 -10.93 -4.15 7.42
CA GLN A 269 -9.88 -4.29 6.40
C GLN A 269 -10.00 -3.25 5.28
N PHE A 270 -11.15 -2.60 5.13
CA PHE A 270 -11.47 -1.76 3.97
C PHE A 270 -11.77 -0.30 4.34
N ASP A 271 -12.46 -0.06 5.46
CA ASP A 271 -12.83 1.27 5.92
C ASP A 271 -11.64 1.97 6.59
N PRO A 272 -11.01 2.96 5.92
CA PRO A 272 -9.82 3.59 6.45
C PRO A 272 -10.15 4.51 7.64
N PHE A 273 -11.43 4.78 7.94
CA PHE A 273 -11.89 5.54 9.11
C PHE A 273 -12.24 4.65 10.30
N ASN A 274 -12.27 3.33 10.13
CA ASN A 274 -12.52 2.41 11.22
C ASN A 274 -11.37 2.43 12.24
N THR A 275 -11.69 2.43 13.54
CA THR A 275 -10.68 2.49 14.61
C THR A 275 -9.78 1.25 14.67
N ASN A 276 -10.25 0.12 14.15
CA ASN A 276 -9.49 -1.12 14.06
C ASN A 276 -8.94 -1.37 12.65
N TYR A 277 -8.80 -0.32 11.82
CA TYR A 277 -8.36 -0.50 10.45
C TYR A 277 -7.00 -1.21 10.35
N THR A 278 -6.94 -2.30 9.60
CA THR A 278 -5.73 -3.13 9.44
C THR A 278 -5.12 -3.07 8.04
N GLY A 279 -5.78 -2.38 7.09
CA GLY A 279 -5.27 -2.25 5.74
C GLY A 279 -4.08 -1.29 5.63
N THR A 280 -3.43 -1.29 4.46
CA THR A 280 -2.31 -0.38 4.18
C THR A 280 -2.78 1.02 3.80
N SER A 281 -1.87 1.99 3.85
CA SER A 281 -2.07 3.35 3.31
C SER A 281 -3.29 4.10 3.86
N GLN A 282 -3.63 3.90 5.14
CA GLN A 282 -4.82 4.46 5.80
C GLN A 282 -4.99 5.96 5.52
N ASN A 283 -3.95 6.77 5.75
CA ASN A 283 -4.00 8.22 5.58
C ASN A 283 -4.25 8.65 4.12
N ILE A 284 -3.75 7.87 3.15
CA ILE A 284 -3.94 8.12 1.72
C ILE A 284 -5.39 7.83 1.36
N LYS A 285 -5.91 6.66 1.76
CA LYS A 285 -7.32 6.28 1.52
C LYS A 285 -8.30 7.26 2.16
N GLN A 286 -8.07 7.68 3.40
CA GLN A 286 -8.90 8.68 4.07
C GLN A 286 -8.90 10.02 3.32
N ARG A 287 -7.77 10.44 2.75
CA ARG A 287 -7.68 11.66 1.96
C ARG A 287 -8.50 11.54 0.67
N HIS A 288 -8.29 10.47 -0.09
CA HIS A 288 -8.97 10.27 -1.37
C HIS A 288 -10.49 10.16 -1.19
N GLN A 289 -10.94 9.42 -0.17
CA GLN A 289 -12.37 9.34 0.14
C GLN A 289 -12.96 10.73 0.42
N ARG A 290 -12.33 11.55 1.27
CA ARG A 290 -12.80 12.91 1.57
C ARG A 290 -12.81 13.81 0.33
N ASP A 291 -11.80 13.70 -0.54
CA ASP A 291 -11.72 14.49 -1.77
C ASP A 291 -12.86 14.15 -2.74
N VAL A 292 -13.17 12.85 -2.90
CA VAL A 292 -14.30 12.35 -3.70
C VAL A 292 -15.65 12.80 -3.10
N GLU A 293 -15.85 12.59 -1.80
CA GLU A 293 -17.06 13.00 -1.05
C GLU A 293 -17.31 14.50 -1.18
N SER A 294 -16.28 15.33 -0.89
CA SER A 294 -16.38 16.79 -0.96
C SER A 294 -16.62 17.29 -2.38
N LYS A 295 -16.05 16.64 -3.40
CA LYS A 295 -16.20 17.09 -4.78
C LYS A 295 -17.62 16.89 -5.28
N TYR A 296 -18.17 15.71 -5.03
CA TYR A 296 -19.45 15.28 -5.62
C TYR A 296 -20.64 15.52 -4.68
N GLY A 297 -20.39 15.91 -3.42
CA GLY A 297 -21.44 16.08 -2.41
C GLY A 297 -22.07 14.73 -2.02
N ILE A 298 -21.26 13.67 -1.99
CA ILE A 298 -21.71 12.31 -1.67
C ILE A 298 -21.11 11.86 -0.34
N MET A 299 -21.66 10.80 0.26
CA MET A 299 -21.05 10.08 1.39
C MET A 299 -20.64 8.69 0.92
N ILE A 300 -19.48 8.21 1.35
CA ILE A 300 -19.05 6.83 1.13
C ILE A 300 -19.05 6.12 2.49
N SER A 301 -19.70 4.98 2.56
CA SER A 301 -19.70 4.15 3.77
C SER A 301 -19.38 2.70 3.43
N TYR A 302 -18.70 2.05 4.35
CA TYR A 302 -18.38 0.64 4.26
C TYR A 302 -19.34 -0.14 5.14
N VAL A 303 -19.97 -1.16 4.56
CA VAL A 303 -21.02 -1.93 5.23
C VAL A 303 -20.61 -3.39 5.23
N ASN A 304 -20.64 -4.02 6.41
CA ASN A 304 -20.42 -5.46 6.50
C ASN A 304 -21.53 -6.20 5.73
N TRP A 305 -21.13 -7.24 4.99
CA TRP A 305 -22.08 -8.23 4.55
C TRP A 305 -22.83 -8.84 5.73
N ASP A 306 -24.10 -9.16 5.53
CA ASP A 306 -24.86 -10.01 6.45
C ASP A 306 -24.12 -11.35 6.64
N ASP A 307 -24.14 -11.92 7.84
CA ASP A 307 -23.46 -13.20 8.13
C ASP A 307 -23.95 -14.34 7.21
N SER A 308 -25.19 -14.26 6.74
CA SER A 308 -25.76 -15.20 5.75
C SER A 308 -25.30 -14.97 4.31
N ALA A 309 -24.53 -13.91 4.05
CA ALA A 309 -24.07 -13.45 2.74
C ALA A 309 -22.53 -13.36 2.65
N SER A 310 -21.82 -14.23 3.37
CA SER A 310 -20.37 -14.18 3.54
C SER A 310 -19.57 -14.21 2.23
N TRP A 311 -19.86 -15.09 1.28
CA TRP A 311 -19.26 -15.12 -0.06
C TRP A 311 -20.06 -16.03 -1.02
N GLY A 312 -19.77 -16.01 -2.32
CA GLY A 312 -20.30 -16.97 -3.29
C GLY A 312 -21.84 -17.01 -3.45
N PRO A 313 -22.48 -18.16 -3.76
CA PRO A 313 -23.92 -18.33 -3.83
C PRO A 313 -24.72 -17.85 -2.65
N SER A 314 -24.19 -17.92 -1.43
CA SER A 314 -24.90 -17.35 -0.28
C SER A 314 -25.08 -15.84 -0.48
N ARG A 315 -24.02 -15.15 -0.90
CA ARG A 315 -24.04 -13.73 -1.30
C ARG A 315 -24.89 -13.48 -2.55
N ILE A 316 -24.75 -14.28 -3.61
CA ILE A 316 -25.54 -14.13 -4.84
C ILE A 316 -27.04 -14.32 -4.58
N LYS A 317 -27.41 -15.33 -3.79
CA LYS A 317 -28.79 -15.56 -3.35
C LYS A 317 -29.29 -14.38 -2.54
N TYR A 318 -28.50 -13.90 -1.59
CA TYR A 318 -28.85 -12.74 -0.78
C TYR A 318 -29.13 -11.50 -1.65
N ILE A 319 -28.28 -11.22 -2.64
CA ILE A 319 -28.49 -10.11 -3.59
C ILE A 319 -29.82 -10.27 -4.31
N LYS A 320 -30.08 -11.46 -4.89
CA LYS A 320 -31.30 -11.75 -5.66
C LYS A 320 -32.57 -11.65 -4.81
N ASP A 321 -32.53 -12.13 -3.57
CA ASP A 321 -33.70 -12.13 -2.67
C ASP A 321 -34.05 -10.72 -2.16
N ASN A 322 -33.07 -9.80 -2.13
CA ASN A 322 -33.20 -8.47 -1.54
C ASN A 322 -33.17 -7.31 -2.56
N GLN A 323 -33.04 -7.59 -3.86
CA GLN A 323 -33.13 -6.60 -4.93
C GLN A 323 -34.49 -6.65 -5.64
N PRO A 324 -35.12 -5.51 -5.99
CA PRO A 324 -34.77 -4.12 -5.66
C PRO A 324 -35.39 -3.65 -4.33
N SER A 325 -35.76 -4.57 -3.42
CA SER A 325 -36.53 -4.29 -2.20
C SER A 325 -36.05 -5.13 -1.02
N GLY A 326 -36.11 -4.61 0.20
CA GLY A 326 -35.48 -5.23 1.38
C GLY A 326 -34.24 -4.44 1.77
N TRP A 327 -33.11 -5.11 2.03
CA TRP A 327 -31.86 -4.46 2.46
C TRP A 327 -31.38 -3.37 1.48
N PHE A 328 -31.69 -3.52 0.19
CA PHE A 328 -31.28 -2.59 -0.86
C PHE A 328 -32.37 -1.57 -1.29
N ALA A 329 -33.42 -1.37 -0.49
CA ALA A 329 -34.60 -0.59 -0.88
C ALA A 329 -34.46 0.94 -0.79
N ASN A 330 -33.39 1.46 -0.18
CA ASN A 330 -33.19 2.90 0.03
C ASN A 330 -32.62 3.58 -1.23
N ASN A 331 -32.71 4.91 -1.32
CA ASN A 331 -32.19 5.74 -2.42
C ASN A 331 -30.64 5.75 -2.54
N ASP A 332 -29.96 4.73 -2.00
CA ASP A 332 -28.50 4.63 -1.90
C ASP A 332 -27.92 3.82 -3.08
N TYR A 333 -26.61 3.99 -3.31
CA TYR A 333 -25.84 3.19 -4.26
C TYR A 333 -25.13 2.07 -3.55
N TYR A 334 -25.14 0.87 -4.13
CA TYR A 334 -24.49 -0.29 -3.56
C TYR A 334 -23.41 -0.80 -4.50
N VAL A 335 -22.15 -0.74 -4.03
CA VAL A 335 -21.00 -1.33 -4.69
C VAL A 335 -20.70 -2.66 -4.01
N VAL A 336 -20.76 -3.75 -4.76
CA VAL A 336 -20.58 -5.11 -4.26
C VAL A 336 -19.33 -5.73 -4.86
N ASN A 337 -18.61 -6.51 -4.07
CA ASN A 337 -17.52 -7.35 -4.56
C ASN A 337 -18.01 -8.80 -4.76
N ILE A 338 -17.87 -9.30 -5.99
CA ILE A 338 -18.31 -10.63 -6.43
C ILE A 338 -17.26 -11.23 -7.37
N ALA A 339 -17.25 -12.55 -7.54
CA ALA A 339 -16.49 -13.14 -8.66
C ALA A 339 -17.19 -12.79 -9.98
N SER A 340 -16.40 -12.48 -11.01
CA SER A 340 -16.88 -12.11 -12.35
C SER A 340 -17.81 -13.16 -12.97
N SER A 341 -17.58 -14.43 -12.68
CA SER A 341 -18.40 -15.57 -13.10
C SER A 341 -19.88 -15.48 -12.70
N TRP A 342 -20.23 -14.70 -11.69
CA TRP A 342 -21.62 -14.49 -11.24
C TRP A 342 -22.33 -13.33 -11.93
N ILE A 343 -21.64 -12.54 -12.74
CA ILE A 343 -22.22 -11.40 -13.46
C ILE A 343 -23.42 -11.82 -14.29
N PRO A 344 -23.38 -12.89 -15.12
CA PRO A 344 -24.55 -13.28 -15.92
C PRO A 344 -25.76 -13.68 -15.08
N THR A 345 -25.54 -14.27 -13.91
CA THR A 345 -26.62 -14.64 -12.97
C THR A 345 -27.32 -13.41 -12.42
N LEU A 346 -26.55 -12.40 -12.00
CA LEU A 346 -27.12 -11.19 -11.43
C LEU A 346 -27.69 -10.26 -12.52
N VAL A 347 -27.11 -10.22 -13.71
CA VAL A 347 -27.66 -9.50 -14.87
C VAL A 347 -29.00 -10.10 -15.31
N SER A 348 -29.09 -11.42 -15.43
CA SER A 348 -30.37 -12.09 -15.77
C SER A 348 -31.45 -11.89 -14.71
N ALA A 349 -31.05 -11.74 -13.44
CA ALA A 349 -31.94 -11.37 -12.33
C ALA A 349 -32.25 -9.86 -12.26
N GLY A 350 -31.71 -9.04 -13.16
CA GLY A 350 -31.90 -7.58 -13.18
C GLY A 350 -31.28 -6.87 -11.97
N CYS A 351 -30.23 -7.44 -11.38
CA CYS A 351 -29.62 -6.93 -10.15
C CYS A 351 -28.44 -6.00 -10.39
N LEU A 352 -27.77 -6.03 -11.56
CA LEU A 352 -26.55 -5.22 -11.81
C LEU A 352 -26.79 -4.11 -12.83
N ALA A 353 -26.17 -2.96 -12.58
CA ALA A 353 -26.16 -1.82 -13.49
C ALA A 353 -25.11 -2.02 -14.60
N GLU A 354 -25.46 -1.64 -15.83
CA GLU A 354 -24.54 -1.62 -16.97
C GLU A 354 -23.54 -0.47 -16.84
N LEU A 355 -22.25 -0.78 -16.93
CA LEU A 355 -21.16 0.20 -16.84
C LEU A 355 -20.69 0.67 -18.22
N ALA A 356 -20.50 -0.25 -19.16
CA ALA A 356 -20.00 0.09 -20.49
C ALA A 356 -20.40 -0.91 -21.58
N LYS A 357 -20.25 -0.51 -22.83
CA LYS A 357 -20.35 -1.39 -24.01
C LYS A 357 -18.96 -1.65 -24.58
N ILE A 358 -18.76 -2.85 -25.10
CA ILE A 358 -17.48 -3.27 -25.70
C ILE A 358 -17.71 -3.83 -27.10
N ASP A 359 -16.66 -3.82 -27.93
CA ASP A 359 -16.67 -4.55 -29.20
C ASP A 359 -16.26 -6.02 -29.01
N GLN A 360 -16.09 -6.75 -30.11
CA GLN A 360 -15.71 -8.17 -30.09
C GLN A 360 -14.29 -8.41 -29.55
N GLN A 361 -13.46 -7.38 -29.47
CA GLN A 361 -12.09 -7.44 -28.96
C GLN A 361 -12.01 -6.95 -27.51
N GLY A 362 -13.14 -6.70 -26.83
CA GLY A 362 -13.14 -6.19 -25.46
C GLY A 362 -12.83 -4.70 -25.32
N ARG A 363 -12.74 -3.96 -26.45
CA ARG A 363 -12.45 -2.52 -26.42
C ARG A 363 -13.72 -1.76 -26.10
N VAL A 364 -13.64 -0.81 -25.18
CA VAL A 364 -14.80 -0.01 -24.77
C VAL A 364 -15.23 0.91 -25.92
N THR A 365 -16.51 0.89 -26.26
CA THR A 365 -17.10 1.69 -27.34
C THR A 365 -18.01 2.80 -26.81
N GLU A 366 -18.71 2.57 -25.69
CA GLU A 366 -19.59 3.53 -25.03
C GLU A 366 -19.64 3.27 -23.52
N GLY A 367 -20.00 4.27 -22.71
CA GLY A 367 -20.22 4.13 -21.26
C GLY A 367 -19.09 4.69 -20.40
N ILE A 368 -19.06 4.32 -19.11
CA ILE A 368 -18.35 5.07 -18.07
C ILE A 368 -16.83 5.15 -18.30
N PHE A 369 -16.25 4.11 -18.90
CA PHE A 369 -14.82 4.03 -19.22
C PHE A 369 -14.46 4.84 -20.48
N THR A 370 -15.40 5.17 -21.37
CA THR A 370 -15.08 5.99 -22.57
C THR A 370 -15.07 7.49 -22.31
N GLU A 371 -15.54 7.95 -21.15
CA GLU A 371 -15.82 9.37 -20.89
C GLU A 371 -14.88 10.01 -19.86
N ILE A 372 -14.11 9.20 -19.10
CA ILE A 372 -13.19 9.68 -18.08
C ILE A 372 -11.90 8.91 -18.19
N GLY A 373 -10.77 9.60 -18.12
CA GLY A 373 -9.47 9.02 -17.78
C GLY A 373 -8.31 9.92 -18.14
N TYR A 374 -7.12 9.32 -18.10
CA TYR A 374 -5.87 9.98 -18.42
C TYR A 374 -5.01 9.08 -19.27
N VAL A 375 -4.25 9.70 -20.16
CA VAL A 375 -3.14 9.04 -20.81
C VAL A 375 -1.87 9.57 -20.18
N GLU A 376 -1.00 8.65 -19.75
CA GLU A 376 0.35 8.98 -19.34
C GLU A 376 1.15 9.38 -20.57
N THR A 377 1.74 10.58 -20.58
CA THR A 377 2.54 10.98 -21.74
C THR A 377 3.81 10.11 -21.82
N PRO A 378 4.21 9.62 -23.02
CA PRO A 378 5.33 8.69 -23.20
C PRO A 378 6.73 9.19 -22.80
N THR A 379 6.86 10.42 -22.32
CA THR A 379 8.12 11.02 -21.90
C THR A 379 8.07 11.23 -20.41
N GLY A 380 8.92 10.51 -19.65
CA GLY A 380 9.05 10.41 -18.18
C GLY A 380 9.05 11.71 -17.36
N SER A 381 8.05 12.52 -17.61
CA SER A 381 7.69 13.79 -17.02
C SER A 381 6.19 13.63 -16.88
N LYS A 382 5.78 13.26 -15.66
CA LYS A 382 4.45 12.90 -15.17
C LYS A 382 3.35 13.93 -15.52
N ASN A 383 3.10 14.13 -16.81
CA ASN A 383 2.05 14.96 -17.33
C ASN A 383 0.94 14.00 -17.77
N TYR A 384 -0.04 13.81 -16.89
CA TYR A 384 -1.27 13.14 -17.27
C TYR A 384 -2.09 14.13 -18.08
N VAL A 385 -2.36 13.80 -19.34
CA VAL A 385 -3.29 14.59 -20.16
C VAL A 385 -4.68 13.99 -20.04
N PRO A 386 -5.75 14.82 -19.97
CA PRO A 386 -7.12 14.32 -20.06
C PRO A 386 -7.25 13.36 -21.24
N GLY A 387 -7.76 12.16 -20.97
CA GLY A 387 -7.87 11.07 -21.93
C GLY A 387 -9.06 10.16 -21.60
N THR A 388 -9.13 8.99 -22.21
CA THR A 388 -10.15 7.98 -21.90
C THR A 388 -9.47 6.83 -21.15
N TYR A 389 -9.94 6.54 -19.94
CA TYR A 389 -9.43 5.41 -19.15
C TYR A 389 -9.98 4.16 -19.78
N GLN A 390 -9.12 3.29 -20.26
CA GLN A 390 -9.56 2.00 -20.77
C GLN A 390 -9.17 0.96 -19.74
N GLN A 391 -10.16 0.43 -19.02
CA GLN A 391 -10.00 -0.85 -18.35
C GLN A 391 -9.48 -1.85 -19.38
N ASP A 392 -8.50 -2.67 -18.97
CA ASP A 392 -7.85 -3.65 -19.85
C ASP A 392 -8.89 -4.48 -20.62
N THR A 393 -8.62 -4.75 -21.90
CA THR A 393 -9.58 -5.47 -22.76
C THR A 393 -9.92 -6.86 -22.22
N THR A 394 -8.97 -7.51 -21.54
CA THR A 394 -9.20 -8.79 -20.86
C THR A 394 -10.16 -8.57 -19.71
N ASN A 395 -9.88 -7.61 -18.80
CA ASN A 395 -10.77 -7.27 -17.68
C ASN A 395 -12.20 -6.97 -18.14
N ASN A 396 -12.34 -6.23 -19.25
CA ASN A 396 -13.63 -5.93 -19.85
C ASN A 396 -14.35 -7.20 -20.31
N GLN A 397 -13.65 -8.12 -20.97
CA GLN A 397 -14.23 -9.39 -21.40
C GLN A 397 -14.76 -10.18 -20.21
N VAL A 398 -13.93 -10.36 -19.16
CA VAL A 398 -14.31 -11.14 -17.95
C VAL A 398 -15.49 -10.54 -17.21
N ALA A 399 -15.55 -9.21 -17.15
CA ALA A 399 -16.58 -8.48 -16.43
C ALA A 399 -17.83 -8.21 -17.29
N SER A 400 -17.99 -8.88 -18.43
CA SER A 400 -19.07 -8.62 -19.39
C SER A 400 -20.01 -9.79 -19.63
N THR A 401 -21.23 -9.45 -20.08
CA THR A 401 -22.13 -10.38 -20.75
C THR A 401 -22.80 -9.68 -21.92
N SER A 402 -22.94 -10.37 -23.05
CA SER A 402 -23.54 -9.82 -24.28
C SER A 402 -22.93 -8.48 -24.71
N GLN A 403 -21.59 -8.37 -24.65
CA GLN A 403 -20.82 -7.17 -24.99
C GLN A 403 -21.12 -5.93 -24.12
N ARG A 404 -21.62 -6.16 -22.90
CA ARG A 404 -21.87 -5.13 -21.89
C ARG A 404 -21.12 -5.46 -20.62
N VAL A 405 -20.35 -4.51 -20.11
CA VAL A 405 -19.54 -4.62 -18.91
C VAL A 405 -20.38 -4.24 -17.69
N TYR A 406 -20.33 -5.05 -16.64
CA TYR A 406 -21.07 -4.89 -15.38
C TYR A 406 -20.16 -4.86 -14.15
N GLY A 407 -18.85 -4.95 -14.35
CA GLY A 407 -17.90 -4.97 -13.28
C GLY A 407 -16.59 -4.26 -13.61
N TYR A 408 -15.96 -3.76 -12.56
CA TYR A 408 -14.64 -3.17 -12.56
C TYR A 408 -13.68 -4.14 -11.89
N ILE A 409 -12.54 -4.40 -12.53
CA ILE A 409 -11.47 -5.23 -11.98
C ILE A 409 -10.25 -4.31 -11.83
N GLN A 410 -9.67 -4.31 -10.63
CA GLN A 410 -8.50 -3.50 -10.32
C GLN A 410 -7.24 -4.12 -10.93
N GLY A 411 -6.39 -3.28 -11.53
CA GLY A 411 -5.12 -3.69 -12.12
C GLY A 411 -5.27 -4.64 -13.32
N SER A 412 -4.15 -5.14 -13.82
CA SER A 412 -4.11 -6.13 -14.90
C SER A 412 -4.49 -7.51 -14.38
N VAL A 413 -5.20 -8.33 -15.17
CA VAL A 413 -5.34 -9.77 -14.90
C VAL A 413 -3.93 -10.33 -14.75
N ARG A 414 -3.71 -11.13 -13.70
CA ARG A 414 -2.44 -11.79 -13.42
C ARG A 414 -2.60 -13.31 -13.47
N PRO A 415 -1.55 -14.04 -13.89
CA PRO A 415 -1.47 -15.48 -13.68
C PRO A 415 -1.64 -15.80 -12.20
N ASP A 416 -2.64 -16.61 -11.87
CA ASP A 416 -2.93 -16.99 -10.49
C ASP A 416 -2.82 -18.50 -10.29
N TYR A 417 -2.76 -19.30 -11.36
CA TYR A 417 -2.92 -20.75 -11.29
C TYR A 417 -1.66 -21.51 -11.71
N PHE A 418 -1.02 -22.21 -10.76
CA PHE A 418 0.26 -22.88 -10.98
C PHE A 418 0.29 -24.32 -10.45
N MET A 419 1.35 -25.03 -10.83
CA MET A 419 1.80 -26.23 -10.15
C MET A 419 2.91 -25.82 -9.17
N TYR A 420 2.85 -26.32 -7.95
CA TYR A 420 3.89 -26.13 -6.93
C TYR A 420 4.62 -27.44 -6.70
N PHE A 421 5.90 -27.36 -6.36
CA PHE A 421 6.71 -28.54 -6.14
C PHE A 421 7.63 -28.41 -4.93
N ASN A 422 7.89 -29.54 -4.28
CA ASN A 422 8.81 -29.67 -3.16
C ASN A 422 10.24 -29.79 -3.70
N GLU A 423 11.00 -28.71 -3.63
CA GLU A 423 12.34 -28.66 -4.25
C GLU A 423 13.31 -29.64 -3.61
N ASN A 424 13.26 -29.78 -2.28
CA ASN A 424 14.10 -30.73 -1.55
C ASN A 424 13.85 -32.16 -2.02
N LEU A 425 12.59 -32.53 -2.17
CA LEU A 425 12.22 -33.89 -2.60
C LEU A 425 12.62 -34.16 -4.05
N ILE A 426 12.50 -33.17 -4.94
CA ILE A 426 13.00 -33.23 -6.31
C ILE A 426 14.53 -33.42 -6.33
N ALA A 427 15.26 -32.59 -5.58
CA ALA A 427 16.72 -32.63 -5.50
C ALA A 427 17.23 -33.98 -4.95
N GLU A 428 16.56 -34.52 -3.92
CA GLU A 428 16.87 -35.86 -3.38
C GLU A 428 16.68 -36.99 -4.40
N CYS A 429 15.80 -36.79 -5.40
CA CYS A 429 15.59 -37.72 -6.50
C CYS A 429 16.59 -37.53 -7.65
N ALA A 430 17.51 -36.56 -7.53
CA ALA A 430 18.47 -36.17 -8.56
C ALA A 430 17.82 -35.84 -9.91
N LEU A 431 16.60 -35.27 -9.86
CA LEU A 431 15.90 -34.77 -11.04
C LEU A 431 16.10 -33.27 -11.17
N GLU A 432 16.05 -32.81 -12.42
CA GLU A 432 16.15 -31.40 -12.74
C GLU A 432 14.95 -30.63 -12.20
N ASN A 433 15.16 -29.37 -11.83
CA ASN A 433 14.12 -28.53 -11.29
C ASN A 433 13.04 -28.24 -12.37
N PRO A 434 11.73 -28.44 -12.09
CA PRO A 434 10.66 -28.15 -13.05
C PRO A 434 10.66 -26.72 -13.60
N ALA A 435 11.03 -25.72 -12.79
CA ALA A 435 11.15 -24.33 -13.22
C ALA A 435 12.29 -24.13 -14.22
N GLU A 436 13.42 -24.81 -14.03
CA GLU A 436 14.54 -24.77 -14.98
C GLU A 436 14.17 -25.42 -16.31
N LEU A 437 13.44 -26.56 -16.28
CA LEU A 437 12.88 -27.19 -17.47
C LEU A 437 11.92 -26.25 -18.21
N TRP A 438 11.13 -25.47 -17.49
CA TRP A 438 10.25 -24.45 -18.09
C TRP A 438 11.05 -23.35 -18.78
N LEU A 439 12.06 -22.79 -18.12
CA LEU A 439 12.89 -21.72 -18.68
C LEU A 439 13.72 -22.18 -19.89
N LYS A 440 14.03 -23.47 -19.98
CA LYS A 440 14.62 -24.12 -21.17
C LYS A 440 13.62 -24.41 -22.29
N GLY A 441 12.34 -24.19 -22.04
CA GLY A 441 11.24 -24.52 -22.95
C GLY A 441 11.00 -26.02 -23.14
N GLU A 442 11.48 -26.83 -22.20
CA GLU A 442 11.41 -28.29 -22.22
C GLU A 442 10.21 -28.85 -21.45
N TRP A 443 9.52 -28.03 -20.66
CA TRP A 443 8.37 -28.44 -19.83
C TRP A 443 7.08 -28.67 -20.63
N THR A 444 7.12 -29.65 -21.54
CA THR A 444 5.98 -30.11 -22.35
C THR A 444 5.26 -31.28 -21.69
N TRP A 445 4.07 -31.63 -22.20
CA TRP A 445 3.28 -32.75 -21.69
C TRP A 445 4.04 -34.08 -21.70
N THR A 446 4.70 -34.41 -22.82
CA THR A 446 5.49 -35.64 -22.91
C THR A 446 6.64 -35.65 -21.90
N LYS A 447 7.35 -34.52 -21.74
CA LYS A 447 8.42 -34.40 -20.75
C LYS A 447 7.88 -34.54 -19.33
N PHE A 448 6.74 -33.93 -19.03
CA PHE A 448 6.08 -34.03 -17.73
C PHE A 448 5.67 -35.48 -17.39
N GLU A 449 5.08 -36.23 -18.33
CA GLU A 449 4.74 -37.64 -18.11
C GLU A 449 5.97 -38.50 -17.83
N GLN A 450 7.06 -38.28 -18.58
CA GLN A 450 8.33 -38.93 -18.31
C GLN A 450 8.85 -38.58 -16.91
N TYR A 451 8.86 -37.29 -16.59
CA TYR A 451 9.36 -36.75 -15.32
C TYR A 451 8.61 -37.33 -14.12
N VAL A 452 7.27 -37.38 -14.16
CA VAL A 452 6.45 -37.94 -13.08
C VAL A 452 6.74 -39.43 -12.85
N ASN A 453 6.99 -40.19 -13.93
CA ASN A 453 7.33 -41.62 -13.81
C ASN A 453 8.74 -41.83 -13.23
N GLU A 454 9.73 -41.05 -13.67
CA GLU A 454 11.09 -41.07 -13.12
C GLU A 454 11.08 -40.69 -11.63
N LEU A 455 10.34 -39.64 -11.29
CA LEU A 455 10.16 -39.15 -9.93
C LEU A 455 9.51 -40.22 -9.05
N GLN A 456 8.40 -40.83 -9.49
CA GLN A 456 7.77 -41.88 -8.70
C GLN A 456 8.67 -43.11 -8.54
N THR A 457 9.48 -43.43 -9.54
CA THR A 457 10.46 -44.52 -9.45
C THR A 457 11.49 -44.24 -8.36
N ALA A 458 12.04 -43.02 -8.31
CA ALA A 458 12.96 -42.60 -7.25
C ALA A 458 12.29 -42.62 -5.86
N LEU A 459 11.04 -42.17 -5.77
CA LEU A 459 10.26 -42.14 -4.53
C LEU A 459 9.77 -43.52 -4.06
N SER A 460 9.76 -44.53 -4.91
CA SER A 460 9.17 -45.86 -4.61
C SER A 460 9.80 -46.57 -3.41
N SER A 461 11.05 -46.22 -3.07
CA SER A 461 11.79 -46.76 -1.92
C SER A 461 11.59 -45.95 -0.63
N LYS A 462 11.00 -44.75 -0.71
CA LYS A 462 10.73 -43.90 0.45
C LYS A 462 9.43 -44.31 1.14
N VAL A 463 9.50 -44.42 2.45
CA VAL A 463 8.36 -44.66 3.34
C VAL A 463 8.54 -43.75 4.55
N SER A 464 7.49 -43.04 4.96
CA SER A 464 7.56 -42.17 6.13
C SER A 464 7.58 -42.99 7.42
N SER A 465 7.91 -42.34 8.53
CA SER A 465 8.04 -42.99 9.85
C SER A 465 6.75 -43.71 10.32
N ASP A 466 5.59 -43.28 9.84
CA ASP A 466 4.27 -43.87 10.09
C ASP A 466 3.86 -44.96 9.06
N GLY A 467 4.72 -45.26 8.08
CA GLY A 467 4.44 -46.22 7.02
C GLY A 467 3.73 -45.62 5.79
N SER A 468 3.45 -44.31 5.77
CA SER A 468 2.77 -43.66 4.65
C SER A 468 3.67 -43.58 3.40
N LYS A 469 3.02 -43.62 2.23
CA LYS A 469 3.67 -43.61 0.92
C LYS A 469 4.01 -42.18 0.46
N TYR A 470 5.04 -42.08 -0.39
CA TYR A 470 5.39 -40.88 -1.15
C TYR A 470 4.82 -40.91 -2.57
N TYR A 471 4.37 -39.75 -3.04
CA TYR A 471 3.74 -39.57 -4.36
C TYR A 471 4.51 -38.55 -5.20
N ALA A 472 4.63 -38.80 -6.50
CA ALA A 472 5.14 -37.80 -7.43
C ALA A 472 4.12 -36.67 -7.65
N LEU A 473 2.84 -37.02 -7.70
CA LEU A 473 1.78 -36.09 -8.08
C LEU A 473 0.58 -36.19 -7.13
N SER A 474 0.21 -35.08 -6.51
CA SER A 474 -0.95 -34.95 -5.65
C SER A 474 -1.84 -33.79 -6.09
N VAL A 475 -2.14 -33.66 -7.38
CA VAL A 475 -3.03 -32.59 -7.89
C VAL A 475 -4.50 -33.01 -7.83
N GLY A 476 -5.41 -32.12 -7.47
CA GLY A 476 -6.85 -32.37 -7.53
C GLY A 476 -7.40 -32.49 -8.96
N TYR A 477 -8.64 -33.00 -9.06
CA TYR A 477 -9.21 -33.45 -10.33
C TYR A 477 -9.53 -32.32 -11.29
N ALA A 478 -10.32 -31.36 -10.83
CA ALA A 478 -10.75 -30.28 -11.69
C ALA A 478 -9.58 -29.32 -11.96
N GLU A 479 -8.70 -29.10 -10.98
CA GLU A 479 -7.51 -28.25 -11.11
C GLU A 479 -6.63 -28.72 -12.26
N PHE A 480 -6.36 -30.02 -12.26
CA PHE A 480 -5.47 -30.61 -13.24
C PHE A 480 -6.10 -30.61 -14.63
N ILE A 481 -7.41 -30.90 -14.74
CA ILE A 481 -8.13 -30.82 -16.02
C ILE A 481 -8.13 -29.39 -16.56
N ILE A 482 -8.42 -28.38 -15.73
CA ILE A 482 -8.39 -26.95 -16.10
C ILE A 482 -7.00 -26.57 -16.60
N GLY A 483 -6.00 -26.71 -15.72
CA GLY A 483 -4.64 -26.24 -15.96
C GLY A 483 -4.01 -26.91 -17.18
N ALA A 484 -4.13 -28.23 -17.29
CA ALA A 484 -3.54 -28.98 -18.38
C ALA A 484 -4.22 -28.73 -19.74
N THR A 485 -5.53 -28.47 -19.75
CA THR A 485 -6.27 -28.14 -20.97
C THR A 485 -5.90 -26.74 -21.46
N ALA A 486 -5.88 -25.76 -20.55
CA ALA A 486 -5.48 -24.38 -20.86
C ALA A 486 -4.03 -24.29 -21.37
N ALA A 487 -3.10 -24.92 -20.66
CA ALA A 487 -1.68 -24.92 -21.04
C ALA A 487 -1.39 -25.61 -22.39
N SER A 488 -2.29 -26.47 -22.85
CA SER A 488 -2.18 -27.12 -24.17
C SER A 488 -2.75 -26.27 -25.32
N GLY A 489 -3.17 -25.03 -25.04
CA GLY A 489 -3.70 -24.12 -26.05
C GLY A 489 -5.07 -24.52 -26.61
N VAL A 490 -5.79 -25.38 -25.88
CA VAL A 490 -7.13 -25.81 -26.24
C VAL A 490 -8.08 -24.64 -26.03
N LYS A 491 -8.46 -23.98 -27.13
CA LYS A 491 -9.49 -22.94 -27.14
C LYS A 491 -10.85 -23.60 -27.27
N ILE A 492 -11.78 -23.19 -26.41
CA ILE A 492 -13.17 -23.63 -26.49
C ILE A 492 -13.96 -22.46 -27.09
N SER A 493 -14.94 -22.79 -27.95
CA SER A 493 -15.53 -21.91 -28.95
C SER A 493 -15.71 -20.44 -28.53
N THR A 494 -15.07 -19.54 -29.27
CA THR A 494 -15.13 -18.08 -29.05
C THR A 494 -16.41 -17.41 -29.58
N SER A 495 -17.36 -18.18 -30.13
CA SER A 495 -18.47 -17.63 -30.92
C SER A 495 -19.85 -17.78 -30.28
N ARG A 496 -19.96 -18.68 -29.29
CA ARG A 496 -21.06 -18.94 -28.35
C ARG A 496 -20.46 -19.77 -27.22
N PRO A 497 -20.99 -19.75 -25.97
CA PRO A 497 -20.62 -20.74 -24.97
C PRO A 497 -21.10 -22.12 -25.44
N SER A 498 -20.42 -22.76 -26.37
CA SER A 498 -20.59 -24.18 -26.63
C SER A 498 -19.66 -24.86 -25.65
N LEU A 499 -20.22 -25.61 -24.71
CA LEU A 499 -19.44 -26.32 -23.70
C LEU A 499 -18.52 -27.30 -24.43
N GLY A 500 -17.25 -26.93 -24.60
CA GLY A 500 -16.24 -27.80 -25.21
C GLY A 500 -15.83 -28.95 -24.31
N LEU A 501 -16.59 -29.23 -23.25
CA LEU A 501 -16.30 -30.29 -22.28
C LEU A 501 -16.12 -31.66 -22.97
N THR A 502 -16.86 -31.91 -24.04
CA THR A 502 -16.75 -33.12 -24.86
C THR A 502 -16.09 -32.87 -26.22
N SER A 503 -15.32 -31.78 -26.37
CA SER A 503 -14.55 -31.58 -27.59
C SER A 503 -13.47 -32.66 -27.73
N PRO A 504 -13.06 -33.02 -28.96
CA PRO A 504 -11.97 -33.98 -29.15
C PRO A 504 -10.68 -33.62 -28.41
N GLU A 505 -10.37 -32.33 -28.32
CA GLU A 505 -9.19 -31.80 -27.65
C GLU A 505 -9.26 -32.01 -26.14
N VAL A 506 -10.41 -31.70 -25.51
CA VAL A 506 -10.62 -31.93 -24.07
C VAL A 506 -10.64 -33.42 -23.77
N ILE A 507 -11.35 -34.23 -24.57
CA ILE A 507 -11.39 -35.69 -24.40
C ILE A 507 -9.97 -36.28 -24.46
N ASN A 508 -9.16 -35.84 -25.42
CA ASN A 508 -7.78 -36.31 -25.54
C ASN A 508 -6.97 -35.96 -24.30
N LYS A 509 -7.03 -34.70 -23.84
CA LYS A 509 -6.29 -34.28 -22.64
C LYS A 509 -6.73 -35.05 -21.39
N VAL A 510 -8.04 -35.22 -21.20
CA VAL A 510 -8.57 -35.99 -20.06
C VAL A 510 -8.16 -37.46 -20.15
N THR A 511 -8.05 -38.04 -21.35
CA THR A 511 -7.53 -39.40 -21.55
C THR A 511 -6.07 -39.54 -21.11
N GLN A 512 -5.23 -38.53 -21.39
CA GLN A 512 -3.85 -38.50 -20.90
C GLN A 512 -3.82 -38.42 -19.36
N ILE A 513 -4.66 -37.56 -18.77
CA ILE A 513 -4.81 -37.45 -17.30
C ILE A 513 -5.26 -38.78 -16.68
N GLN A 514 -6.26 -39.45 -17.27
CA GLN A 514 -6.71 -40.78 -16.83
C GLN A 514 -5.56 -41.80 -16.81
N SER A 515 -4.73 -41.78 -17.86
CA SER A 515 -3.59 -42.69 -17.98
C SER A 515 -2.59 -42.44 -16.85
N LEU A 516 -2.25 -41.19 -16.58
CA LEU A 516 -1.35 -40.83 -15.48
C LEU A 516 -1.91 -41.20 -14.11
N ARG A 517 -3.21 -41.01 -13.90
CA ARG A 517 -3.91 -41.37 -12.65
C ARG A 517 -3.97 -42.87 -12.38
N SER A 518 -3.94 -43.69 -13.42
CA SER A 518 -3.89 -45.15 -13.27
C SER A 518 -2.54 -45.66 -12.76
N THR A 519 -1.52 -44.80 -12.72
CA THR A 519 -0.19 -45.14 -12.21
C THR A 519 -0.12 -45.01 -10.69
N SER A 520 0.91 -45.62 -10.10
CA SER A 520 1.20 -45.46 -8.68
C SER A 520 1.78 -44.09 -8.30
N ALA A 521 1.98 -43.20 -9.28
CA ALA A 521 2.55 -41.87 -9.12
C ALA A 521 1.58 -40.85 -8.57
N TYR A 522 0.29 -41.07 -8.81
CA TYR A 522 -0.78 -40.16 -8.44
C TYR A 522 -1.34 -40.51 -7.05
N GLU A 523 -1.49 -39.51 -6.19
CA GLU A 523 -2.15 -39.65 -4.89
C GLU A 523 -3.67 -39.76 -5.08
N PRO A 524 -4.34 -40.81 -4.57
CA PRO A 524 -5.79 -40.87 -4.50
C PRO A 524 -6.31 -39.88 -3.45
N ARG A 525 -6.43 -38.60 -3.81
CA ARG A 525 -7.02 -37.55 -2.96
C ARG A 525 -8.48 -37.30 -3.34
N GLY A 526 -9.28 -36.83 -2.38
CA GLY A 526 -10.68 -36.49 -2.60
C GLY A 526 -10.82 -35.15 -3.34
N VAL A 527 -11.78 -34.33 -2.91
CA VAL A 527 -12.04 -32.98 -3.42
C VAL A 527 -11.45 -31.89 -2.54
N GLU A 528 -10.53 -32.24 -1.63
CA GLU A 528 -9.85 -31.26 -0.79
C GLU A 528 -8.99 -30.34 -1.66
N ASP A 529 -8.88 -29.06 -1.31
CA ASP A 529 -8.10 -28.06 -2.06
C ASP A 529 -6.58 -28.29 -1.90
N VAL A 530 -6.12 -28.80 -0.76
CA VAL A 530 -4.69 -29.05 -0.49
C VAL A 530 -4.43 -30.50 -0.09
N ALA A 531 -3.37 -31.09 -0.64
CA ALA A 531 -2.97 -32.46 -0.30
C ALA A 531 -2.26 -32.45 1.04
N THR A 532 -2.80 -33.20 1.99
CA THR A 532 -2.12 -33.47 3.27
C THR A 532 -0.73 -34.07 3.03
N SER A 533 -0.54 -34.90 2.00
CA SER A 533 0.79 -35.43 1.67
C SER A 533 1.77 -34.35 1.26
N PHE A 534 1.33 -33.30 0.54
CA PHE A 534 2.22 -32.23 0.13
C PHE A 534 2.68 -31.41 1.33
N VAL A 535 1.74 -30.98 2.17
CA VAL A 535 2.03 -30.21 3.41
C VAL A 535 2.98 -30.98 4.34
N GLN A 536 2.90 -32.31 4.36
CA GLN A 536 3.79 -33.18 5.13
C GLN A 536 5.11 -33.55 4.42
N GLY A 537 5.40 -32.97 3.25
CA GLY A 537 6.63 -33.25 2.49
C GLY A 537 6.69 -34.64 1.86
N ARG A 538 5.54 -35.31 1.70
CA ARG A 538 5.40 -36.66 1.14
C ARG A 538 4.91 -36.68 -0.31
N SER A 539 4.56 -35.54 -0.89
CA SER A 539 4.28 -35.44 -2.33
C SER A 539 5.16 -34.38 -2.96
N ALA A 540 5.57 -34.64 -4.20
CA ALA A 540 6.51 -33.78 -4.89
C ALA A 540 5.83 -32.65 -5.67
N ILE A 541 4.69 -32.88 -6.32
CA ILE A 541 4.00 -31.87 -7.15
C ILE A 541 2.53 -31.74 -6.74
N VAL A 542 2.06 -30.52 -6.52
CA VAL A 542 0.67 -30.14 -6.22
C VAL A 542 0.24 -28.96 -7.12
N HIS A 543 -1.03 -28.55 -7.05
CA HIS A 543 -1.51 -27.31 -7.66
C HIS A 543 -1.75 -26.26 -6.58
N GLY A 544 -2.02 -25.03 -7.00
CA GLY A 544 -2.70 -24.05 -6.16
C GLY A 544 -2.82 -22.70 -6.83
N ASP A 545 -3.54 -21.81 -6.17
CA ASP A 545 -3.56 -20.41 -6.53
C ASP A 545 -2.30 -19.71 -5.99
N LEU A 546 -1.95 -18.52 -6.49
CA LEU A 546 -0.77 -17.76 -6.04
C LEU A 546 -0.86 -17.39 -4.56
N TRP A 547 -2.08 -17.13 -4.08
CA TRP A 547 -2.34 -16.80 -2.68
C TRP A 547 -2.15 -17.97 -1.70
N PHE A 548 -2.09 -19.23 -2.17
CA PHE A 548 -1.95 -20.40 -1.29
C PHE A 548 -0.66 -20.36 -0.46
N ILE A 549 0.39 -19.72 -0.99
CA ILE A 549 1.69 -19.57 -0.32
C ILE A 549 1.63 -18.60 0.86
N ASP A 550 0.70 -17.64 0.84
CA ASP A 550 0.53 -16.60 1.87
C ASP A 550 -0.54 -16.98 2.92
N ASP A 551 -1.19 -18.15 2.78
CA ASP A 551 -2.25 -18.60 3.68
C ASP A 551 -1.86 -19.91 4.39
N ALA A 552 -1.65 -19.84 5.70
CA ALA A 552 -1.28 -21.00 6.52
C ALA A 552 -2.37 -22.08 6.61
N SER A 553 -3.61 -21.79 6.22
CA SER A 553 -4.66 -22.82 6.05
C SER A 553 -4.50 -23.62 4.75
N ARG A 554 -3.60 -23.17 3.85
CA ARG A 554 -3.21 -23.85 2.61
C ARG A 554 -1.81 -24.42 2.73
N PHE A 555 -0.77 -23.61 2.58
CA PHE A 555 0.63 -24.01 2.75
C PHE A 555 1.16 -23.53 4.10
N ASP A 556 0.82 -24.25 5.17
CA ASP A 556 1.27 -23.94 6.53
C ASP A 556 2.81 -23.91 6.62
N PRO A 557 3.44 -22.74 6.85
CA PRO A 557 4.90 -22.65 6.95
C PRO A 557 5.48 -23.47 8.11
N ALA A 558 4.68 -23.79 9.13
CA ALA A 558 5.10 -24.64 10.24
C ALA A 558 5.17 -26.13 9.86
N GLN A 559 4.48 -26.55 8.80
CA GLN A 559 4.44 -27.94 8.32
C GLN A 559 5.22 -28.12 7.02
N CYS A 560 5.10 -27.17 6.09
CA CYS A 560 5.88 -27.07 4.86
C CYS A 560 7.32 -26.63 5.17
N THR A 561 8.10 -27.52 5.81
CA THR A 561 9.48 -27.27 6.24
C THR A 561 10.53 -27.43 5.11
N PHE A 562 10.08 -27.35 3.87
CA PHE A 562 10.85 -27.54 2.64
C PHE A 562 10.65 -26.34 1.70
N SER A 563 11.60 -26.10 0.81
CA SER A 563 11.48 -25.07 -0.22
C SER A 563 10.39 -25.45 -1.22
N ILE A 564 9.53 -24.49 -1.56
CA ILE A 564 8.43 -24.66 -2.51
C ILE A 564 8.74 -23.87 -3.77
N GLY A 565 8.90 -24.57 -4.90
CA GLY A 565 9.01 -23.96 -6.21
C GLY A 565 7.66 -23.86 -6.91
N ALA A 566 7.58 -23.00 -7.93
CA ALA A 566 6.39 -22.82 -8.77
C ALA A 566 6.72 -23.03 -10.25
N VAL A 567 5.82 -23.67 -10.98
CA VAL A 567 5.93 -23.90 -12.43
C VAL A 567 4.55 -23.86 -13.08
N PRO A 568 4.40 -23.33 -14.30
CA PRO A 568 3.18 -23.47 -15.06
C PRO A 568 2.82 -24.92 -15.34
N TYR A 569 1.56 -25.14 -15.70
CA TYR A 569 1.15 -26.43 -16.25
C TYR A 569 1.92 -26.72 -17.54
N PRO A 570 2.27 -28.01 -17.79
CA PRO A 570 3.06 -28.38 -18.96
C PRO A 570 2.35 -28.03 -20.27
N THR A 571 3.11 -27.45 -21.21
CA THR A 571 2.56 -27.05 -22.51
C THR A 571 2.25 -28.26 -23.39
N ALA A 572 1.55 -28.04 -24.50
CA ALA A 572 1.56 -29.02 -25.59
C ALA A 572 3.00 -29.25 -26.11
N ASP A 573 3.24 -30.43 -26.71
CA ASP A 573 4.55 -30.75 -27.27
C ASP A 573 4.92 -29.79 -28.41
N GLY A 574 6.16 -29.30 -28.37
CA GLY A 574 6.64 -28.28 -29.31
C GLY A 574 6.09 -26.87 -29.08
N GLN A 575 5.49 -26.60 -27.91
CA GLN A 575 4.94 -25.29 -27.54
C GLN A 575 5.56 -24.69 -26.26
N GLY A 576 6.68 -25.23 -25.76
CA GLY A 576 7.32 -24.82 -24.50
C GLY A 576 7.96 -23.43 -24.50
N GLY A 577 7.80 -22.63 -25.56
CA GLY A 577 8.52 -21.37 -25.73
C GLY A 577 9.96 -21.58 -26.18
N THR A 578 10.60 -20.50 -26.61
CA THR A 578 11.99 -20.50 -27.08
C THR A 578 12.85 -19.75 -26.07
N PRO A 579 13.92 -20.36 -25.51
CA PRO A 579 14.83 -19.65 -24.62
C PRO A 579 15.47 -18.45 -25.29
N ILE A 580 15.49 -17.32 -24.59
CA ILE A 580 16.26 -16.14 -24.97
C ILE A 580 17.61 -16.24 -24.28
N THR A 581 18.69 -16.23 -25.07
CA THR A 581 20.04 -16.45 -24.55
C THR A 581 20.87 -15.16 -24.44
N THR A 582 21.92 -15.24 -23.62
CA THR A 582 22.98 -14.24 -23.46
C THR A 582 24.31 -14.93 -23.19
N PHE A 583 25.42 -14.25 -23.49
CA PHE A 583 26.78 -14.70 -23.11
C PHE A 583 27.31 -13.96 -21.87
N ASP A 584 26.56 -12.97 -21.36
CA ASP A 584 26.88 -12.29 -20.11
C ASP A 584 26.21 -13.02 -18.93
N SER A 585 27.01 -13.63 -18.07
CA SER A 585 26.52 -14.35 -16.89
C SER A 585 25.79 -13.44 -15.89
N ASN A 586 26.00 -12.13 -15.94
CA ASN A 586 25.30 -11.18 -15.05
C ASN A 586 23.88 -10.84 -15.54
N GLU A 587 23.57 -11.15 -16.81
CA GLU A 587 22.21 -10.99 -17.37
C GLU A 587 21.40 -12.30 -17.29
N ALA A 588 21.99 -13.38 -16.78
CA ALA A 588 21.36 -14.70 -16.73
C ALA A 588 20.33 -14.82 -15.59
N ILE A 589 19.27 -15.59 -15.84
CA ILE A 589 18.41 -16.11 -14.77
C ILE A 589 19.23 -17.11 -13.95
N LEU A 590 18.99 -17.17 -12.64
CA LEU A 590 19.70 -18.09 -11.74
C LEU A 590 18.95 -19.43 -11.60
N ASP A 591 19.70 -20.51 -11.42
CA ASP A 591 19.20 -21.84 -11.08
C ASP A 591 18.89 -21.96 -9.57
N ALA A 592 18.39 -23.12 -9.13
CA ALA A 592 18.04 -23.35 -7.72
C ALA A 592 19.21 -23.19 -6.71
N ASN A 593 20.44 -23.02 -7.20
CA ASN A 593 21.66 -22.95 -6.42
C ASN A 593 22.40 -21.61 -6.68
N ASP A 594 21.68 -20.57 -7.10
CA ASP A 594 22.20 -19.22 -7.39
C ASP A 594 23.24 -19.17 -8.54
N ASN A 595 23.30 -20.17 -9.43
CA ASN A 595 24.22 -20.15 -10.57
C ASN A 595 23.53 -19.69 -11.86
N PRO A 596 24.24 -18.99 -12.77
CA PRO A 596 23.70 -18.65 -14.10
C PRO A 596 23.14 -19.89 -14.82
N LEU A 597 21.86 -19.85 -15.18
CA LEU A 597 21.17 -20.97 -15.82
C LEU A 597 21.65 -21.13 -17.27
N GLU A 598 22.34 -22.24 -17.54
CA GLU A 598 22.87 -22.54 -18.87
C GLU A 598 21.84 -23.27 -19.74
N LEU A 599 21.77 -22.90 -21.02
CA LEU A 599 20.95 -23.62 -22.01
C LEU A 599 21.50 -25.04 -22.21
N VAL A 600 22.82 -25.16 -22.33
CA VAL A 600 23.57 -26.42 -22.36
C VAL A 600 24.83 -26.22 -21.52
N LYS A 601 25.13 -27.16 -20.61
CA LYS A 601 26.21 -27.08 -19.59
C LYS A 601 27.64 -26.76 -20.11
N ASP A 602 27.85 -26.77 -21.42
CA ASP A 602 29.15 -26.57 -22.06
C ASP A 602 29.10 -25.57 -23.23
N SER A 603 27.94 -24.95 -23.53
CA SER A 603 27.82 -24.04 -24.68
C SER A 603 28.32 -22.63 -24.40
N GLY A 604 28.36 -22.22 -23.12
CA GLY A 604 28.62 -20.85 -22.70
C GLY A 604 27.44 -19.89 -22.95
N GLU A 605 26.28 -20.40 -23.37
CA GLU A 605 25.04 -19.63 -23.52
C GLU A 605 24.18 -19.77 -22.26
N TYR A 606 23.85 -18.65 -21.64
CA TYR A 606 22.96 -18.56 -20.48
C TYR A 606 21.56 -18.14 -20.90
N ILE A 607 20.56 -18.59 -20.16
CA ILE A 607 19.16 -18.20 -20.35
C ILE A 607 18.91 -16.90 -19.60
N LYS A 608 18.34 -15.91 -20.29
CA LYS A 608 17.90 -14.64 -19.68
C LYS A 608 16.40 -14.38 -19.78
N GLY A 609 15.65 -15.31 -20.37
CA GLY A 609 14.20 -15.21 -20.51
C GLY A 609 13.64 -16.27 -21.44
N LEU A 610 12.32 -16.23 -21.63
CA LEU A 610 11.58 -17.16 -22.48
C LEU A 610 10.67 -16.39 -23.44
N ASP A 611 10.79 -16.65 -24.74
CA ASP A 611 9.87 -16.12 -25.74
C ASP A 611 8.72 -17.11 -26.00
N LEU A 612 7.52 -16.73 -25.61
CA LEU A 612 6.28 -17.47 -25.83
C LEU A 612 5.47 -16.98 -27.03
N SER A 613 6.00 -16.08 -27.86
CA SER A 613 5.28 -15.49 -29.01
C SER A 613 4.80 -16.53 -30.04
N ASN A 614 5.46 -17.69 -30.09
CA ASN A 614 5.12 -18.82 -30.95
C ASN A 614 4.27 -19.90 -30.26
N SER A 615 3.91 -19.72 -29.00
CA SER A 615 3.21 -20.71 -28.19
C SER A 615 1.70 -20.46 -28.19
N SER A 616 0.93 -21.56 -28.25
CA SER A 616 -0.51 -21.55 -27.98
C SER A 616 -0.84 -21.59 -26.49
N PHE A 617 0.17 -21.62 -25.60
CA PHE A 617 0.01 -21.70 -24.16
C PHE A 617 -0.94 -20.62 -23.63
N LEU A 618 -1.94 -21.06 -22.85
CA LEU A 618 -2.88 -20.18 -22.17
C LEU A 618 -2.76 -20.37 -20.67
N ILE A 619 -2.96 -19.27 -19.96
CA ILE A 619 -2.87 -19.24 -18.50
C ILE A 619 -4.27 -19.28 -17.93
N PRO A 620 -4.60 -20.28 -17.09
CA PRO A 620 -5.81 -20.22 -16.29
C PRO A 620 -5.71 -19.02 -15.33
N TYR A 621 -6.76 -18.21 -15.30
CA TYR A 621 -6.85 -17.12 -14.35
C TYR A 621 -8.24 -17.09 -13.72
N THR A 622 -8.31 -16.54 -12.51
CA THR A 622 -9.58 -16.13 -11.93
C THR A 622 -9.57 -14.67 -11.56
N SER A 623 -10.69 -13.98 -11.82
CA SER A 623 -10.98 -12.73 -11.13
C SER A 623 -11.98 -13.00 -10.03
N THR A 624 -11.46 -13.42 -8.87
CA THR A 624 -12.25 -13.65 -7.65
C THR A 624 -12.83 -12.35 -7.11
N SER A 625 -12.22 -11.20 -7.43
CA SER A 625 -12.63 -9.87 -6.96
C SER A 625 -12.99 -8.95 -8.13
N CYS A 626 -14.29 -8.83 -8.40
CA CYS A 626 -14.87 -7.90 -9.36
C CYS A 626 -15.89 -7.00 -8.66
N TYR A 627 -15.70 -5.69 -8.78
CA TYR A 627 -16.59 -4.70 -8.17
C TYR A 627 -17.72 -4.36 -9.13
N SER A 628 -18.96 -4.61 -8.72
CA SER A 628 -20.16 -4.35 -9.50
C SER A 628 -21.09 -3.40 -8.75
N VAL A 629 -21.96 -2.71 -9.49
CA VAL A 629 -22.97 -1.81 -8.93
C VAL A 629 -24.35 -2.43 -9.05
N LEU A 630 -25.15 -2.40 -7.99
CA LEU A 630 -26.51 -2.92 -8.03
C LEU A 630 -27.46 -1.96 -8.77
N ASP A 631 -28.36 -2.49 -9.62
CA ASP A 631 -29.40 -1.73 -10.33
C ASP A 631 -30.62 -1.47 -9.43
N THR A 632 -30.56 -0.39 -8.63
CA THR A 632 -31.67 0.03 -7.75
C THR A 632 -32.68 0.92 -8.49
N LYS A 633 -33.88 1.14 -7.90
CA LYS A 633 -34.97 1.92 -8.55
C LYS A 633 -34.60 3.34 -9.02
N ASN A 634 -33.57 3.97 -8.43
CA ASN A 634 -33.02 5.26 -8.88
C ASN A 634 -31.74 5.12 -9.72
N GLY A 635 -31.12 3.94 -9.83
CA GLY A 635 -29.99 3.68 -10.73
C GLY A 635 -30.32 3.95 -12.20
N LYS A 636 -31.60 3.80 -12.59
CA LYS A 636 -32.13 4.24 -13.89
C LYS A 636 -32.32 5.76 -14.03
N GLN A 637 -32.32 6.51 -12.93
CA GLN A 637 -32.42 7.97 -12.91
C GLN A 637 -31.04 8.60 -12.69
N LYS A 638 -30.22 8.60 -13.75
CA LYS A 638 -29.15 9.59 -13.94
C LYS A 638 -28.21 9.77 -12.74
N ILE A 639 -27.65 8.69 -12.20
CA ILE A 639 -26.30 8.85 -11.70
C ILE A 639 -25.47 9.21 -12.92
N ASP A 640 -24.76 10.33 -12.81
CA ASP A 640 -23.65 10.55 -13.71
C ASP A 640 -22.68 9.44 -13.36
N ASN A 641 -22.79 8.35 -14.13
CA ASN A 641 -21.98 7.16 -14.23
C ASN A 641 -20.46 7.41 -13.96
N LYS A 642 -20.04 8.66 -14.16
CA LYS A 642 -18.76 9.26 -13.79
C LYS A 642 -18.37 9.22 -12.31
N ILE A 643 -19.31 9.37 -11.39
CA ILE A 643 -19.06 9.38 -9.94
C ILE A 643 -18.75 7.98 -9.44
N ILE A 644 -19.49 6.98 -9.93
CA ILE A 644 -19.21 5.56 -9.66
C ILE A 644 -17.78 5.22 -10.07
N PHE A 645 -17.36 5.63 -11.27
CA PHE A 645 -15.99 5.44 -11.73
C PHE A 645 -14.99 6.13 -10.81
N ALA A 646 -15.21 7.39 -10.43
CA ALA A 646 -14.31 8.11 -9.52
C ALA A 646 -14.19 7.42 -8.15
N VAL A 647 -15.31 6.94 -7.59
CA VAL A 647 -15.35 6.18 -6.33
C VAL A 647 -14.58 4.86 -6.47
N MET A 648 -14.83 4.08 -7.53
CA MET A 648 -14.21 2.78 -7.74
C MET A 648 -12.72 2.90 -8.09
N TYR A 649 -12.35 3.89 -8.90
CA TYR A 649 -10.98 4.17 -9.26
C TYR A 649 -10.22 4.70 -8.05
N ASP A 650 -10.60 5.83 -7.44
CA ASP A 650 -9.79 6.48 -6.39
C ASP A 650 -9.67 5.68 -5.07
N LEU A 651 -10.69 4.89 -4.71
CA LEU A 651 -10.65 4.08 -3.49
C LEU A 651 -9.83 2.80 -3.65
N TYR A 652 -9.76 2.24 -4.86
CA TYR A 652 -9.14 0.95 -5.11
C TYR A 652 -7.84 1.07 -5.90
N ASP A 653 -7.84 1.74 -7.06
CA ASP A 653 -6.73 1.80 -8.03
C ASP A 653 -5.95 3.12 -8.02
N GLY A 654 -6.63 4.23 -7.71
CA GLY A 654 -6.10 5.58 -7.56
C GLY A 654 -5.28 5.78 -6.28
N LEU A 655 -4.96 4.71 -5.57
CA LEU A 655 -3.88 4.63 -4.57
C LEU A 655 -2.50 5.03 -5.11
N GLY A 656 -2.42 5.44 -6.39
CA GLY A 656 -1.46 6.37 -6.97
C GLY A 656 -0.19 6.38 -6.15
N ALA A 657 0.76 5.52 -6.56
CA ALA A 657 2.04 5.34 -5.90
C ALA A 657 2.45 6.67 -5.27
N ASP A 658 2.61 6.64 -3.94
CA ASP A 658 3.11 7.76 -3.18
C ASP A 658 4.16 8.48 -4.05
N PRO A 659 4.00 9.77 -4.36
CA PRO A 659 4.93 10.46 -5.27
C PRO A 659 6.39 10.39 -4.78
N ASP A 660 6.62 9.97 -3.53
CA ASP A 660 7.92 9.68 -2.92
C ASP A 660 8.39 8.21 -3.06
N VAL A 661 7.56 7.30 -3.58
CA VAL A 661 7.96 5.93 -3.96
C VAL A 661 8.62 5.96 -5.34
N ALA A 662 9.81 5.36 -5.43
CA ALA A 662 10.52 5.24 -6.70
C ALA A 662 9.62 4.59 -7.75
N GLU A 663 9.49 5.22 -8.91
CA GLU A 663 8.79 4.62 -10.05
C GLU A 663 9.55 3.38 -10.49
N VAL A 664 8.79 2.29 -10.61
CA VAL A 664 9.25 1.01 -11.11
C VAL A 664 8.35 0.67 -12.29
N GLU A 665 8.93 0.20 -13.40
CA GLU A 665 8.17 -0.25 -14.58
C GLU A 665 7.12 -1.31 -14.15
N GLU A 666 6.02 -1.51 -14.90
CA GLU A 666 4.95 -2.44 -14.47
C GLU A 666 5.48 -3.86 -14.14
N ASP A 667 6.48 -4.32 -14.90
CA ASP A 667 7.17 -5.59 -14.66
C ASP A 667 8.04 -5.57 -13.40
N GLU A 668 8.69 -4.44 -13.12
CA GLU A 668 9.47 -4.25 -11.90
C GLU A 668 8.54 -4.10 -10.68
N ALA A 669 7.40 -3.43 -10.84
CA ALA A 669 6.34 -3.34 -9.83
C ALA A 669 5.76 -4.73 -9.52
N TYR A 670 5.50 -5.54 -10.56
CA TYR A 670 4.99 -6.89 -10.39
C TYR A 670 6.04 -7.80 -9.74
N ARG A 671 7.30 -7.71 -10.17
CA ARG A 671 8.42 -8.42 -9.54
C ARG A 671 8.58 -8.02 -8.07
N ASN A 672 8.56 -6.73 -7.75
CA ASN A 672 8.61 -6.25 -6.37
C ASN A 672 7.42 -6.74 -5.55
N TRP A 673 6.22 -6.74 -6.12
CA TRP A 673 5.04 -7.30 -5.47
C TRP A 673 5.20 -8.80 -5.19
N LEU A 674 5.69 -9.59 -6.15
CA LEU A 674 6.00 -11.02 -5.94
C LEU A 674 7.02 -11.19 -4.81
N LEU A 675 8.06 -10.38 -4.77
CA LEU A 675 9.06 -10.40 -3.69
C LEU A 675 8.47 -10.04 -2.32
N THR A 676 7.45 -9.17 -2.25
CA THR A 676 6.73 -8.95 -0.97
C THR A 676 5.85 -10.12 -0.54
N LYS A 677 5.47 -10.98 -1.49
CA LYS A 677 4.70 -12.20 -1.23
C LYS A 677 5.59 -13.40 -0.91
N PHE A 678 6.85 -13.36 -1.34
CA PHE A 678 7.81 -14.45 -1.18
C PHE A 678 9.10 -13.91 -0.57
N ASP A 679 9.30 -14.15 0.74
CA ASP A 679 10.51 -13.75 1.48
C ASP A 679 11.71 -14.70 1.20
N HIS A 680 11.64 -15.49 0.12
CA HIS A 680 12.66 -16.41 -0.43
C HIS A 680 12.29 -16.86 -1.87
N GLU A 681 13.26 -17.44 -2.61
CA GLU A 681 13.17 -17.86 -4.01
C GLU A 681 12.04 -18.85 -4.30
N ILE A 682 10.88 -18.33 -4.68
CA ILE A 682 10.12 -18.93 -5.77
C ILE A 682 10.70 -18.36 -7.06
N TYR A 683 10.73 -19.15 -8.14
CA TYR A 683 11.17 -18.70 -9.46
C TYR A 683 10.28 -17.56 -10.01
N ALA A 684 10.51 -16.34 -9.54
CA ALA A 684 9.77 -15.16 -9.97
C ALA A 684 9.89 -14.99 -11.49
N ASP A 685 11.04 -15.29 -12.07
CA ASP A 685 11.24 -15.26 -13.53
C ASP A 685 10.32 -16.21 -14.30
N VAL A 686 9.94 -17.35 -13.70
CA VAL A 686 8.94 -18.25 -14.29
C VAL A 686 7.56 -17.58 -14.32
N ILE A 687 7.15 -16.94 -13.21
CA ILE A 687 5.87 -16.22 -13.12
C ILE A 687 5.87 -15.02 -14.09
N MET A 688 6.98 -14.29 -14.17
CA MET A 688 7.16 -13.16 -15.09
C MET A 688 7.12 -13.61 -16.56
N SER A 689 7.70 -14.78 -16.90
CA SER A 689 7.75 -15.26 -18.29
C SER A 689 6.37 -15.46 -18.93
N VAL A 690 5.36 -15.68 -18.09
CA VAL A 690 3.96 -15.89 -18.50
C VAL A 690 3.09 -14.65 -18.27
N GLN A 691 3.62 -13.56 -17.74
CA GLN A 691 2.87 -12.31 -17.58
C GLN A 691 2.43 -11.73 -18.94
N GLY A 692 1.22 -11.17 -18.99
CA GLY A 692 0.70 -10.49 -20.19
C GLY A 692 0.38 -11.43 -21.37
N LYS A 693 0.39 -12.75 -21.15
CA LYS A 693 -0.02 -13.73 -22.18
C LYS A 693 -1.53 -13.85 -22.25
N THR A 694 -2.00 -14.49 -23.33
CA THR A 694 -3.43 -14.73 -23.52
C THR A 694 -3.99 -15.58 -22.40
N TYR A 695 -4.94 -14.99 -21.70
CA TYR A 695 -5.59 -15.56 -20.56
C TYR A 695 -6.73 -16.47 -20.99
N PHE A 696 -6.84 -17.62 -20.34
CA PHE A 696 -7.94 -18.57 -20.53
C PHE A 696 -9.09 -18.15 -19.63
N GLU A 697 -10.12 -17.52 -20.20
CA GLU A 697 -11.31 -17.15 -19.45
C GLU A 697 -11.99 -18.44 -18.98
N LEU A 698 -11.97 -18.70 -17.67
CA LEU A 698 -12.56 -19.88 -17.05
C LEU A 698 -14.05 -20.06 -17.42
N LEU A 699 -14.69 -19.02 -17.96
CA LEU A 699 -16.04 -19.06 -18.52
C LEU A 699 -16.19 -20.01 -19.71
N ASP A 700 -15.11 -20.29 -20.44
CA ASP A 700 -15.13 -21.18 -21.61
C ASP A 700 -14.93 -22.66 -21.29
N LEU A 701 -14.72 -23.04 -20.03
CA LEU A 701 -14.86 -24.46 -19.66
C LEU A 701 -15.35 -24.71 -18.26
N ILE A 702 -14.99 -23.91 -17.25
CA ILE A 702 -15.01 -24.33 -15.86
C ILE A 702 -15.09 -23.08 -14.99
N SER A 703 -16.28 -22.72 -14.54
CA SER A 703 -16.38 -21.77 -13.44
C SER A 703 -15.69 -22.38 -12.20
N MET A 704 -14.65 -21.71 -11.69
CA MET A 704 -14.11 -21.94 -10.34
C MET A 704 -15.16 -21.69 -9.24
N THR A 705 -16.39 -21.33 -9.61
CA THR A 705 -17.46 -21.00 -8.70
C THR A 705 -18.81 -21.57 -9.13
N ALA A 706 -18.89 -22.81 -9.64
CA ALA A 706 -20.17 -23.51 -9.59
C ALA A 706 -20.41 -24.05 -8.17
N GLY A 707 -20.71 -23.13 -7.24
CA GLY A 707 -21.00 -23.43 -5.83
C GLY A 707 -20.30 -22.48 -4.84
N GLY A 708 -20.93 -22.29 -3.69
CA GLY A 708 -20.51 -21.65 -2.43
C GLY A 708 -19.61 -20.41 -2.32
N GLY A 709 -18.82 -19.98 -3.33
CA GLY A 709 -17.46 -19.62 -2.94
C GLY A 709 -16.79 -20.84 -2.27
N SER A 710 -17.31 -22.02 -2.60
CA SER A 710 -16.98 -23.32 -2.10
C SER A 710 -17.13 -24.19 -3.32
N HIS A 711 -16.06 -24.86 -3.69
CA HIS A 711 -15.89 -25.74 -4.82
C HIS A 711 -16.88 -26.95 -4.85
N PHE A 712 -18.04 -26.87 -4.19
CA PHE A 712 -18.82 -28.01 -3.70
C PHE A 712 -20.33 -27.94 -4.00
N GLY A 713 -20.78 -27.09 -4.94
CA GLY A 713 -22.15 -27.20 -5.44
C GLY A 713 -22.39 -28.59 -6.05
N PRO A 714 -23.55 -29.25 -5.85
CA PRO A 714 -23.73 -30.65 -6.24
C PRO A 714 -23.57 -30.92 -7.74
N ASN A 715 -23.78 -29.89 -8.58
CA ASN A 715 -23.59 -29.92 -10.03
C ASN A 715 -22.41 -29.05 -10.50
N GLY A 716 -21.58 -28.56 -9.58
CA GLY A 716 -20.40 -27.80 -9.96
C GLY A 716 -19.32 -28.68 -10.56
N PHE A 717 -18.55 -28.14 -11.52
CA PHE A 717 -17.52 -28.91 -12.19
C PHE A 717 -16.52 -29.52 -11.21
N TRP A 718 -16.14 -28.81 -10.15
CA TRP A 718 -15.32 -29.34 -9.06
C TRP A 718 -15.80 -30.68 -8.49
N VAL A 719 -17.10 -30.78 -8.17
CA VAL A 719 -17.72 -32.01 -7.67
C VAL A 719 -17.88 -33.04 -8.80
N LEU A 720 -18.27 -32.60 -10.00
CA LEU A 720 -18.46 -33.49 -11.14
C LEU A 720 -17.14 -34.09 -11.64
N ALA A 721 -16.05 -33.34 -11.59
CA ALA A 721 -14.71 -33.75 -12.00
C ALA A 721 -14.16 -34.88 -11.13
N SER A 722 -14.57 -34.95 -9.86
CA SER A 722 -14.25 -36.11 -9.01
C SER A 722 -14.83 -37.43 -9.53
N LYS A 723 -15.89 -37.37 -10.35
CA LYS A 723 -16.46 -38.53 -11.04
C LYS A 723 -15.69 -38.87 -12.31
N ILE A 724 -14.95 -37.91 -12.86
CA ILE A 724 -14.08 -38.10 -14.02
C ILE A 724 -12.73 -38.65 -13.55
N CYS A 725 -12.16 -39.54 -14.34
CA CYS A 725 -10.92 -40.27 -14.09
C CYS A 725 -10.98 -41.15 -12.82
N SER A 726 -12.15 -41.30 -12.19
CA SER A 726 -12.34 -42.05 -10.95
C SER A 726 -12.26 -43.57 -11.16
N ASN A 727 -12.53 -44.01 -12.40
CA ASN A 727 -12.46 -45.40 -12.81
C ASN A 727 -11.70 -45.54 -14.13
N SER A 728 -10.51 -46.13 -14.09
CA SER A 728 -9.64 -46.33 -15.25
C SER A 728 -10.21 -47.26 -16.32
N THR A 729 -11.35 -47.94 -16.08
CA THR A 729 -12.02 -48.78 -17.09
C THR A 729 -13.04 -48.01 -17.93
N ILE A 730 -13.37 -46.76 -17.58
CA ILE A 730 -14.34 -45.93 -18.30
C ILE A 730 -13.57 -44.91 -19.13
N SER A 731 -13.88 -44.80 -20.43
CA SER A 731 -13.20 -43.83 -21.29
C SER A 731 -13.52 -42.39 -20.89
N ALA A 732 -12.57 -41.48 -21.04
CA ALA A 732 -12.76 -40.04 -20.80
C ALA A 732 -14.00 -39.50 -21.53
N ALA A 733 -14.20 -39.90 -22.78
CA ALA A 733 -15.39 -39.52 -23.56
C ALA A 733 -16.68 -39.93 -22.85
N THR A 734 -16.77 -41.16 -22.33
CA THR A 734 -17.94 -41.65 -21.61
C THR A 734 -18.18 -40.86 -20.32
N GLU A 735 -17.14 -40.61 -19.52
CA GLU A 735 -17.26 -39.86 -18.27
C GLU A 735 -17.65 -38.40 -18.50
N LEU A 736 -17.01 -37.72 -19.45
CA LEU A 736 -17.31 -36.33 -19.82
C LEU A 736 -18.75 -36.20 -20.33
N ASN A 737 -19.20 -37.10 -21.23
CA ASN A 737 -20.60 -37.15 -21.68
C ASN A 737 -21.57 -37.40 -20.52
N SER A 738 -21.19 -38.20 -19.52
CA SER A 738 -22.07 -38.51 -18.39
C SER A 738 -22.33 -37.31 -17.47
N ILE A 739 -21.35 -36.40 -17.34
CA ILE A 739 -21.49 -35.21 -16.50
C ILE A 739 -21.97 -33.98 -17.28
N GLN A 740 -21.88 -34.00 -18.62
CA GLN A 740 -22.23 -32.87 -19.47
C GLN A 740 -23.64 -32.31 -19.18
N PRO A 741 -24.72 -33.10 -19.04
CA PRO A 741 -26.04 -32.54 -18.75
C PRO A 741 -26.12 -31.80 -17.41
N ALA A 742 -25.44 -32.31 -16.37
CA ALA A 742 -25.40 -31.65 -15.05
C ALA A 742 -24.56 -30.37 -15.10
N TYR A 743 -23.47 -30.40 -15.89
CA TYR A 743 -22.62 -29.24 -16.11
C TYR A 743 -23.34 -28.13 -16.90
N GLU A 744 -24.06 -28.51 -17.95
CA GLU A 744 -24.96 -27.62 -18.69
C GLU A 744 -26.01 -27.02 -17.77
N GLN A 745 -26.64 -27.81 -16.91
CA GLN A 745 -27.60 -27.27 -15.96
C GLN A 745 -26.97 -26.23 -15.02
N ALA A 746 -25.75 -26.47 -14.53
CA ALA A 746 -25.05 -25.52 -13.67
C ALA A 746 -24.77 -24.18 -14.38
N LEU A 747 -24.38 -24.21 -15.65
CA LEU A 747 -24.21 -22.98 -16.44
C LEU A 747 -25.55 -22.28 -16.70
N ARG A 748 -26.65 -23.01 -16.94
CA ARG A 748 -28.00 -22.40 -17.06
C ARG A 748 -28.41 -21.73 -15.75
N ASP A 749 -28.13 -22.37 -14.62
CA ASP A 749 -28.41 -21.82 -13.29
C ASP A 749 -27.59 -20.54 -13.02
N MET A 750 -26.40 -20.44 -13.62
CA MET A 750 -25.57 -19.24 -13.62
C MET A 750 -25.99 -18.18 -14.65
N GLY A 751 -27.03 -18.43 -15.46
CA GLY A 751 -27.57 -17.46 -16.42
C GLY A 751 -26.90 -17.48 -17.81
N TYR A 752 -26.09 -18.50 -18.13
CA TYR A 752 -25.54 -18.68 -19.48
C TYR A 752 -26.59 -19.23 -20.44
N ASN A 753 -26.57 -18.73 -21.67
CA ASN A 753 -27.39 -19.23 -22.77
C ASN A 753 -26.58 -20.27 -23.58
N ILE A 754 -26.78 -21.53 -23.24
CA ILE A 754 -26.07 -22.71 -23.77
C ILE A 754 -26.93 -23.59 -24.66
#